data_AF-A0A955JD18-F1
#
_entry.id   AF-A0A955JD18-F1
#
_cell.length_a   1.000
_cell.length_b   1.000
_cell.length_c   1.000
_cell.angle_alpha   90.00
_cell.angle_beta   90.00
_cell.angle_gamma   90.00
#
_symmetry.space_group_name_H-M   'P 1'
#
loop_
_entity.id
_entity.type
_entity.pdbx_description
1 polymer ?
#
loop_
_entity_poly.entity_id
_entity_poly.type
_entity_poly.pdbx_seq_one_letter_code
_entity_poly.pdbx_strand_id
1 'polypeptide(L)'
;IRLVLREGPRFHDGKPLTAVDVRSSLQRTMKESFARGADMLTGAIRGRAAKAGRPTGITVVSRTELRIDLAAPMPLFPALLTSPATAISRLTAAGQVPVGTGPFRLVRIEPQRICLARNDDWWGGRPANIDELEFRSGLEDRELARAMALGTIQIGRHLRAPGLRAALGDAGSSLRVVDAPKMNLYFALFNAASPLASRPALRLAASRVLDVPGLVRKCLGRLALSASGIYPPGVLGHDPSSRRRQESAPREARALVERELPQGVRTLRAAVHPVFQDRYREFLDALIASWRGIGLDFAIETPSMTTYMQAIMQAQGYDILVGRWNADYGDPDSFSHALFHSDHGAFRSWFHSDETDQASQAARSELDPDRREGLYRQIEDRLLDDRHIIPLFHDNDLCLARPEVDRLRLKSSAPWVDYSAVQLRTPAKDGRSSTSRRGRIEVPLSGGVNRLDPARALTSAACEVMPCVYETLTRIDADARVVPALAAAWDCDEESRVWRFQIKEGLRFHDGRRLTARDVRHSFERLLRWLGARVDILSVIEGAVAFAQGRASDVSGIDIPALNRIEFRCVHPFPGFPVVLTSPLSAIVPEDSPEVNEVTTPLSGTGPFRVLHFEPNLKVELEANPHYRDLTRPRLESLTFQLGLDSHSIARGFKDGSFALAADLDPEDVSGLVSGETRSAYRQSPGLSTGFCLLNARRGPLADRRVRRRLLSGLDLAEWRSRVIEMPMVPARGLIPPGLTGGGLRSQESRVSAPGDARRTGEDLAMSILAAPSPGGILLRLAQSFAAIIEPYAGSSTVRELSHEELTRVLDDASADIVFGRWIATYPDADCFAQGLLDQDFGALRNFLPLGSPGERVRALRMDPSPERRRAGYLELERELLREGLIVPLYHEQSYRFVSPDLERVRFTFSWPTVAYDEIVSLRDR
;
A
#
# COMPACT_ATOMS: atom_id res chain seq x y z
N ILE A 1 5.27 -12.03 30.37
CA ILE A 1 4.14 -11.12 30.01
C ILE A 1 3.08 -11.20 31.11
N ARG A 2 2.51 -10.05 31.50
CA ARG A 2 1.32 -10.01 32.37
C ARG A 2 0.11 -9.62 31.52
N LEU A 3 -1.00 -10.34 31.68
CA LEU A 3 -2.26 -10.05 31.02
C LEU A 3 -3.31 -9.77 32.10
N VAL A 4 -3.98 -8.61 31.98
CA VAL A 4 -5.08 -8.20 32.83
C VAL A 4 -6.37 -8.28 32.01
N LEU A 5 -7.34 -9.05 32.49
CA LEU A 5 -8.64 -9.22 31.87
C LEU A 5 -9.52 -8.01 32.16
N ARG A 6 -10.37 -7.66 31.19
CA ARG A 6 -11.43 -6.67 31.38
C ARG A 6 -12.40 -7.15 32.45
N GLU A 7 -12.93 -6.22 33.24
CA GLU A 7 -14.05 -6.49 34.14
C GLU A 7 -15.38 -6.47 33.37
N GLY A 8 -16.28 -7.40 33.68
CA GLY A 8 -17.62 -7.46 33.08
C GLY A 8 -17.90 -8.56 32.04
N PRO A 9 -16.94 -9.07 31.22
CA PRO A 9 -17.25 -10.11 30.24
C PRO A 9 -17.84 -11.38 30.86
N ARG A 10 -18.92 -11.87 30.24
CA ARG A 10 -19.58 -13.13 30.59
C ARG A 10 -19.61 -14.06 29.38
N PHE A 11 -19.54 -15.35 29.66
CA PHE A 11 -19.84 -16.40 28.71
C PHE A 11 -21.33 -16.39 28.37
N HIS A 12 -21.71 -16.97 27.23
CA HIS A 12 -23.12 -17.10 26.82
C HIS A 12 -23.98 -17.92 27.80
N ASP A 13 -23.37 -18.64 28.76
CA ASP A 13 -24.06 -19.32 29.86
C ASP A 13 -24.20 -18.45 31.14
N GLY A 14 -23.90 -17.15 31.03
CA GLY A 14 -24.00 -16.16 32.11
C GLY A 14 -22.82 -16.15 33.09
N LYS A 15 -21.90 -17.12 33.01
CA LYS A 15 -20.75 -17.19 33.93
C LYS A 15 -19.72 -16.11 33.60
N PRO A 16 -19.12 -15.47 34.62
CA PRO A 16 -18.08 -14.48 34.41
C PRO A 16 -16.81 -15.11 33.84
N LEU A 17 -16.14 -14.39 32.93
CA LEU A 17 -14.82 -14.77 32.41
C LEU A 17 -13.76 -14.61 33.51
N THR A 18 -12.89 -15.62 33.67
CA THR A 18 -11.78 -15.58 34.63
C THR A 18 -10.45 -15.95 33.99
N ALA A 19 -9.34 -15.59 34.65
CA ALA A 19 -7.98 -15.99 34.25
C ALA A 19 -7.79 -17.52 34.20
N VAL A 20 -8.59 -18.28 34.97
CA VAL A 20 -8.59 -19.75 34.92
C VAL A 20 -9.17 -20.27 33.59
N ASP A 21 -10.21 -19.63 33.07
CA ASP A 21 -10.81 -19.99 31.77
C ASP A 21 -9.84 -19.69 30.61
N VAL A 22 -9.13 -18.56 30.72
CA VAL A 22 -8.09 -18.17 29.74
C VAL A 22 -6.96 -19.18 29.71
N ARG A 23 -6.39 -19.51 30.88
CA ARG A 23 -5.38 -20.57 31.00
C ARG A 23 -5.89 -21.88 30.40
N SER A 24 -7.08 -22.33 30.77
CA SER A 24 -7.62 -23.62 30.32
C SER A 24 -7.84 -23.67 28.80
N SER A 25 -8.20 -22.55 28.18
CA SER A 25 -8.34 -22.44 26.72
C SER A 25 -6.98 -22.55 26.04
N LEU A 26 -5.99 -21.75 26.46
CA LEU A 26 -4.63 -21.78 25.88
C LEU A 26 -3.96 -23.16 26.08
N GLN A 27 -4.12 -23.79 27.24
CA GLN A 27 -3.58 -25.12 27.51
C GLN A 27 -4.20 -26.22 26.65
N ARG A 28 -5.47 -26.07 26.27
CA ARG A 28 -6.15 -27.00 25.36
C ARG A 28 -5.64 -26.84 23.94
N THR A 29 -5.51 -25.60 23.46
CA THR A 29 -4.88 -25.29 22.17
C THR A 29 -3.48 -25.91 22.08
N MET A 30 -2.67 -25.84 23.14
CA MET A 30 -1.33 -26.45 23.18
C MET A 30 -1.33 -28.00 23.23
N LYS A 31 -2.44 -28.66 23.60
CA LYS A 31 -2.54 -30.13 23.73
C LYS A 31 -3.06 -30.80 22.45
N GLU A 32 -3.89 -30.09 21.69
CA GLU A 32 -4.51 -30.64 20.49
C GLU A 32 -3.55 -30.51 19.30
N SER A 33 -2.67 -31.50 19.11
CA SER A 33 -1.63 -31.55 18.05
C SER A 33 -2.13 -31.42 16.60
N PHE A 34 -3.45 -31.35 16.39
CA PHE A 34 -4.09 -31.19 15.09
C PHE A 34 -4.59 -29.75 14.82
N ALA A 35 -4.68 -28.90 15.84
CA ALA A 35 -5.14 -27.53 15.67
C ALA A 35 -3.97 -26.65 15.21
N ARG A 36 -4.15 -25.87 14.14
CA ARG A 36 -3.16 -24.90 13.61
C ARG A 36 -2.55 -23.98 14.69
N GLY A 37 -3.26 -23.77 15.80
CA GLY A 37 -2.79 -22.97 16.94
C GLY A 37 -1.88 -23.68 17.94
N ALA A 38 -1.80 -25.01 17.93
CA ALA A 38 -0.94 -25.76 18.85
C ALA A 38 0.53 -25.46 18.59
N ASP A 39 0.96 -25.46 17.33
CA ASP A 39 2.36 -25.28 16.95
C ASP A 39 2.85 -23.83 17.18
N MET A 40 1.96 -22.84 16.99
CA MET A 40 2.28 -21.42 17.23
C MET A 40 2.60 -21.10 18.70
N LEU A 41 1.85 -21.69 19.64
CA LEU A 41 2.03 -21.43 21.08
C LEU A 41 3.07 -22.35 21.73
N THR A 42 3.24 -23.57 21.22
CA THR A 42 4.10 -24.60 21.85
C THR A 42 5.58 -24.23 21.82
N GLY A 43 6.04 -23.41 20.86
CA GLY A 43 7.40 -22.84 20.85
C GLY A 43 7.53 -21.47 21.53
N ALA A 44 6.41 -20.80 21.84
CA ALA A 44 6.42 -19.44 22.39
C ALA A 44 6.43 -19.38 23.93
N ILE A 45 5.74 -20.33 24.59
CA ILE A 45 5.55 -20.36 26.05
C ILE A 45 6.51 -21.36 26.69
N ARG A 46 7.15 -21.02 27.81
CA ARG A 46 8.03 -21.93 28.56
C ARG A 46 7.27 -23.15 29.05
N GLY A 47 7.78 -24.33 28.72
CA GLY A 47 7.48 -25.58 29.44
C GLY A 47 6.86 -26.69 28.60
N ARG A 48 7.68 -27.68 28.25
CA ARG A 48 7.30 -29.10 28.26
C ARG A 48 8.09 -29.77 29.39
N ALA A 49 7.41 -30.23 30.45
CA ALA A 49 7.96 -31.31 31.26
C ALA A 49 7.50 -32.63 30.60
N ALA A 50 8.45 -33.35 30.01
CA ALA A 50 8.26 -34.75 29.69
C ALA A 50 7.83 -35.47 30.99
N LYS A 51 6.69 -36.16 30.96
CA LYS A 51 6.12 -36.98 32.06
C LYS A 51 5.41 -36.26 33.24
N ALA A 52 4.54 -35.26 33.02
CA ALA A 52 3.32 -35.04 33.86
C ALA A 52 2.51 -33.78 33.46
N GLY A 53 1.72 -33.86 32.38
CA GLY A 53 0.35 -33.29 32.28
C GLY A 53 -0.02 -31.82 32.59
N ARG A 54 0.88 -30.91 33.01
CA ARG A 54 0.57 -29.48 33.24
C ARG A 54 1.58 -28.57 32.53
N PRO A 55 1.15 -27.71 31.59
CA PRO A 55 2.04 -26.70 31.00
C PRO A 55 2.36 -25.62 32.05
N THR A 56 3.65 -25.38 32.26
CA THR A 56 4.19 -24.63 33.42
C THR A 56 4.33 -23.13 33.19
N GLY A 57 4.26 -22.63 31.95
CA GLY A 57 4.46 -21.22 31.62
C GLY A 57 3.24 -20.31 31.73
N ILE A 58 2.08 -20.77 32.24
CA ILE A 58 0.88 -19.93 32.41
C ILE A 58 0.42 -19.99 33.88
N THR A 59 0.64 -18.91 34.61
CA THR A 59 0.31 -18.76 36.03
C THR A 59 -0.89 -17.84 36.20
N VAL A 60 -1.90 -18.26 36.96
CA VAL A 60 -3.02 -17.38 37.36
C VAL A 60 -2.57 -16.60 38.59
N VAL A 61 -2.54 -15.28 38.49
CA VAL A 61 -2.12 -14.37 39.58
C VAL A 61 -3.31 -13.96 40.42
N SER A 62 -4.44 -13.65 39.77
CA SER A 62 -5.71 -13.31 40.42
C SER A 62 -6.88 -13.80 39.58
N ARG A 63 -8.11 -13.47 39.98
CA ARG A 63 -9.32 -13.79 39.18
C ARG A 63 -9.27 -13.17 37.77
N THR A 64 -8.63 -12.00 37.63
CA THR A 64 -8.55 -11.22 36.38
C THR A 64 -7.13 -11.05 35.86
N GLU A 65 -6.10 -11.59 36.52
CA GLU A 65 -4.71 -11.45 36.09
C GLU A 65 -4.04 -12.82 35.87
N LEU A 66 -3.32 -12.96 34.76
CA LEU A 66 -2.43 -14.08 34.51
C LEU A 66 -1.04 -13.63 34.06
N ARG A 67 -0.02 -14.41 34.42
CA ARG A 67 1.36 -14.28 33.96
C ARG A 67 1.66 -15.40 32.97
N ILE A 68 2.21 -15.03 31.80
CA ILE A 68 2.72 -15.96 30.79
C ILE A 68 4.22 -15.80 30.70
N ASP A 69 4.95 -16.90 30.95
CA ASP A 69 6.40 -16.97 30.88
C ASP A 69 6.81 -17.46 29.47
N LEU A 70 7.45 -16.59 28.70
CA LEU A 70 7.84 -16.87 27.30
C LEU A 70 9.18 -17.60 27.22
N ALA A 71 9.34 -18.46 26.20
CA ALA A 71 10.57 -19.23 25.96
C ALA A 71 11.78 -18.30 25.73
N ALA A 72 11.57 -17.25 24.94
CA ALA A 72 12.52 -16.18 24.63
C ALA A 72 11.78 -14.82 24.58
N PRO A 73 12.49 -13.68 24.54
CA PRO A 73 11.87 -12.40 24.20
C PRO A 73 11.10 -12.52 22.87
N MET A 74 9.81 -12.17 22.87
CA MET A 74 8.94 -12.36 21.69
C MET A 74 7.96 -11.20 21.55
N PRO A 75 8.34 -10.12 20.85
CA PRO A 75 7.50 -8.93 20.69
C PRO A 75 6.19 -9.22 19.95
N LEU A 76 6.18 -10.25 19.08
CA LEU A 76 4.99 -10.66 18.33
C LEU A 76 3.97 -11.47 19.15
N PHE A 77 4.26 -11.81 20.41
CA PHE A 77 3.37 -12.67 21.21
C PHE A 77 1.92 -12.17 21.30
N PRO A 78 1.63 -10.85 21.46
CA PRO A 78 0.26 -10.35 21.40
C PRO A 78 -0.43 -10.62 20.06
N ALA A 79 0.30 -10.62 18.94
CA ALA A 79 -0.26 -10.95 17.63
C ALA A 79 -0.69 -12.42 17.56
N LEU A 80 0.07 -13.35 18.16
CA LEU A 80 -0.33 -14.78 18.23
C LEU A 80 -1.68 -14.96 18.94
N LEU A 81 -1.99 -14.13 19.93
CA LEU A 81 -3.24 -14.18 20.68
C LEU A 81 -4.45 -13.67 19.87
N THR A 82 -4.24 -13.10 18.68
CA THR A 82 -5.32 -12.70 17.77
C THR A 82 -5.86 -13.86 16.93
N SER A 83 -5.19 -15.02 16.95
CA SER A 83 -5.62 -16.20 16.19
C SER A 83 -6.96 -16.74 16.70
N PRO A 84 -7.88 -17.19 15.82
CA PRO A 84 -9.09 -17.90 16.25
C PRO A 84 -8.80 -19.13 17.11
N ALA A 85 -7.62 -19.76 16.96
CA ALA A 85 -7.22 -20.91 17.76
C ALA A 85 -6.91 -20.57 19.22
N THR A 86 -6.69 -19.29 19.54
CA THR A 86 -6.50 -18.80 20.92
C THR A 86 -7.78 -18.20 21.51
N ALA A 87 -8.92 -18.38 20.84
CA ALA A 87 -10.21 -17.91 21.34
C ALA A 87 -10.57 -18.56 22.68
N ILE A 88 -11.09 -17.74 23.60
CA ILE A 88 -11.43 -18.21 24.95
C ILE A 88 -12.81 -18.85 24.94
N SER A 89 -12.88 -20.12 25.34
CA SER A 89 -14.12 -20.90 25.34
C SER A 89 -14.22 -21.82 26.54
N ARG A 90 -15.45 -22.07 27.00
CA ARG A 90 -15.76 -23.14 27.95
C ARG A 90 -16.49 -24.26 27.23
N LEU A 91 -16.19 -25.51 27.57
CA LEU A 91 -17.03 -26.64 27.15
C LEU A 91 -18.22 -26.73 28.11
N THR A 92 -19.41 -27.01 27.57
CA THR A 92 -20.58 -27.35 28.39
C THR A 92 -20.35 -28.68 29.14
N ALA A 93 -21.14 -28.95 30.17
CA ALA A 93 -21.01 -30.18 30.98
C ALA A 93 -21.16 -31.48 30.17
N ALA A 94 -21.81 -31.41 29.00
CA ALA A 94 -21.95 -32.52 28.05
C ALA A 94 -20.79 -32.62 27.03
N GLY A 95 -19.78 -31.73 27.09
CA GLY A 95 -18.55 -31.79 26.29
C GLY A 95 -18.68 -31.48 24.79
N GLN A 96 -19.87 -31.14 24.29
CA GLN A 96 -20.14 -31.12 22.84
C GLN A 96 -20.25 -29.73 22.20
N VAL A 97 -20.46 -28.64 22.97
CA VAL A 97 -20.64 -27.29 22.41
C VAL A 97 -19.73 -26.27 23.13
N PRO A 98 -18.87 -25.53 22.41
CA PRO A 98 -18.09 -24.45 23.00
C PRO A 98 -18.98 -23.22 23.29
N VAL A 99 -18.89 -22.71 24.51
CA VAL A 99 -19.53 -21.46 24.97
C VAL A 99 -18.50 -20.34 24.90
N GLY A 100 -18.81 -19.28 24.16
CA GLY A 100 -17.92 -18.12 23.97
C GLY A 100 -18.40 -16.88 24.71
N THR A 101 -17.73 -15.75 24.44
CA THR A 101 -18.07 -14.41 24.98
C THR A 101 -18.39 -13.40 23.87
N GLY A 102 -18.56 -13.87 22.63
CA GLY A 102 -18.72 -13.05 21.43
C GLY A 102 -20.12 -12.42 21.26
N PRO A 103 -20.31 -11.60 20.20
CA PRO A 103 -21.56 -10.88 19.92
C PRO A 103 -22.74 -11.77 19.52
N PHE A 104 -22.50 -13.04 19.19
CA PHE A 104 -23.54 -14.01 18.86
C PHE A 104 -23.30 -15.33 19.60
N ARG A 105 -24.39 -16.02 19.98
CA ARG A 105 -24.43 -17.33 20.64
C ARG A 105 -24.90 -18.40 19.65
N LEU A 106 -24.29 -19.58 19.70
CA LEU A 106 -24.70 -20.71 18.85
C LEU A 106 -26.08 -21.22 19.27
N VAL A 107 -27.01 -21.30 18.33
CA VAL A 107 -28.36 -21.85 18.54
C VAL A 107 -28.47 -23.25 17.93
N ARG A 108 -28.01 -23.42 16.70
CA ARG A 108 -28.14 -24.67 15.94
C ARG A 108 -26.95 -24.88 15.02
N ILE A 109 -26.48 -26.12 14.93
CA ILE A 109 -25.46 -26.57 13.98
C ILE A 109 -25.95 -27.82 13.24
N GLU A 110 -25.96 -27.73 11.92
CA GLU A 110 -26.28 -28.81 10.98
C GLU A 110 -25.28 -28.79 9.83
N PRO A 111 -25.12 -29.87 9.05
CA PRO A 111 -24.08 -29.94 8.04
C PRO A 111 -24.10 -28.79 7.01
N GLN A 112 -25.28 -28.29 6.64
CA GLN A 112 -25.45 -27.18 5.68
C GLN A 112 -25.99 -25.88 6.31
N ARG A 113 -26.24 -25.85 7.62
CA ARG A 113 -26.96 -24.75 8.27
C ARG A 113 -26.41 -24.47 9.67
N ILE A 114 -25.99 -23.23 9.94
CA ILE A 114 -25.57 -22.79 11.28
C ILE A 114 -26.38 -21.55 11.65
N CYS A 115 -27.08 -21.59 12.77
CA CYS A 115 -27.90 -20.47 13.27
C CYS A 115 -27.28 -19.93 14.56
N LEU A 116 -27.09 -18.61 14.62
CA LEU A 116 -26.60 -17.89 15.78
C LEU A 116 -27.61 -16.81 16.18
N ALA A 117 -27.86 -16.64 17.47
CA ALA A 117 -28.67 -15.52 17.99
C ALA A 117 -27.76 -14.44 18.57
N ARG A 118 -28.22 -13.19 18.60
CA ARG A 118 -27.51 -12.07 19.24
C ARG A 118 -27.20 -12.36 20.71
N ASN A 119 -26.06 -11.90 21.19
CA ASN A 119 -25.75 -11.83 22.62
C ASN A 119 -26.04 -10.41 23.12
N ASP A 120 -27.17 -10.23 23.81
CA ASP A 120 -27.58 -8.91 24.34
C ASP A 120 -26.67 -8.44 25.49
N ASP A 121 -26.00 -9.36 26.18
CA ASP A 121 -25.03 -9.08 27.25
C ASP A 121 -23.59 -9.00 26.74
N TRP A 122 -23.38 -8.73 25.45
CA TRP A 122 -22.05 -8.65 24.88
C TRP A 122 -21.27 -7.46 25.44
N TRP A 123 -20.07 -7.73 25.97
CA TRP A 123 -19.20 -6.75 26.62
C TRP A 123 -18.66 -5.63 25.70
N GLY A 124 -18.91 -5.70 24.39
CA GLY A 124 -18.45 -4.74 23.38
C GLY A 124 -19.11 -3.35 23.41
N GLY A 125 -19.88 -3.02 24.46
CA GLY A 125 -20.51 -1.72 24.69
C GLY A 125 -21.89 -1.55 24.04
N ARG A 126 -22.15 -2.22 22.89
CA ARG A 126 -23.48 -2.28 22.26
C ARG A 126 -23.72 -3.67 21.65
N PRO A 127 -24.92 -4.27 21.81
CA PRO A 127 -25.28 -5.52 21.12
C PRO A 127 -25.19 -5.39 19.60
N ALA A 128 -25.10 -6.52 18.90
CA ALA A 128 -25.13 -6.53 17.44
C ALA A 128 -26.46 -5.97 16.88
N ASN A 129 -26.46 -5.37 15.69
CA ASN A 129 -27.66 -4.73 15.14
C ASN A 129 -28.67 -5.72 14.52
N ILE A 130 -28.39 -7.03 14.54
CA ILE A 130 -29.24 -8.09 13.99
C ILE A 130 -29.53 -9.14 15.06
N ASP A 131 -30.76 -9.67 15.07
CA ASP A 131 -31.23 -10.62 16.08
C ASP A 131 -30.67 -12.03 15.84
N GLU A 132 -30.58 -12.45 14.57
CA GLU A 132 -30.19 -13.80 14.17
C GLU A 132 -29.27 -13.76 12.94
N LEU A 133 -28.33 -14.70 12.89
CA LEU A 133 -27.47 -14.98 11.75
C LEU A 133 -27.62 -16.44 11.34
N GLU A 134 -27.98 -16.65 10.09
CA GLU A 134 -28.05 -17.98 9.49
C GLU A 134 -26.99 -18.13 8.38
N PHE A 135 -26.05 -19.05 8.58
CA PHE A 135 -25.13 -19.48 7.54
C PHE A 135 -25.71 -20.68 6.80
N ARG A 136 -25.74 -20.59 5.48
CA ARG A 136 -26.08 -21.70 4.58
C ARG A 136 -24.88 -22.06 3.74
N SER A 137 -24.51 -23.34 3.70
CA SER A 137 -23.43 -23.87 2.88
C SER A 137 -23.95 -24.93 1.90
N GLY A 138 -23.14 -25.26 0.89
CA GLY A 138 -23.49 -26.29 -0.11
C GLY A 138 -24.44 -25.82 -1.22
N LEU A 139 -24.65 -24.51 -1.38
CA LEU A 139 -25.41 -23.93 -2.49
C LEU A 139 -24.52 -23.77 -3.72
N GLU A 140 -25.00 -24.24 -4.87
CA GLU A 140 -24.35 -23.96 -6.15
C GLU A 140 -24.50 -22.48 -6.53
N ASP A 141 -23.58 -21.95 -7.35
CA ASP A 141 -23.52 -20.53 -7.69
C ASP A 141 -24.86 -19.96 -8.21
N ARG A 142 -25.56 -20.74 -9.06
CA ARG A 142 -26.87 -20.37 -9.61
C ARG A 142 -27.97 -20.37 -8.54
N GLU A 143 -27.90 -21.31 -7.59
CA GLU A 143 -28.85 -21.40 -6.49
C GLU A 143 -28.67 -20.24 -5.53
N LEU A 144 -27.42 -19.90 -5.20
CA LEU A 144 -27.08 -18.73 -4.39
C LEU A 144 -27.53 -17.44 -5.09
N ALA A 145 -27.24 -17.27 -6.38
CA ALA A 145 -27.68 -16.10 -7.15
C ALA A 145 -29.21 -15.97 -7.15
N ARG A 146 -29.94 -17.08 -7.36
CA ARG A 146 -31.41 -17.11 -7.32
C ARG A 146 -31.95 -16.83 -5.92
N ALA A 147 -31.37 -17.44 -4.88
CA ALA A 147 -31.75 -17.22 -3.49
C ALA A 147 -31.52 -15.76 -3.06
N MET A 148 -30.43 -15.16 -3.54
CA MET A 148 -30.15 -13.74 -3.39
C MET A 148 -31.14 -12.87 -4.15
N ALA A 149 -31.51 -13.21 -5.39
CA ALA A 149 -32.53 -12.47 -6.14
C ALA A 149 -33.90 -12.50 -5.44
N LEU A 150 -34.30 -13.67 -4.93
CA LEU A 150 -35.55 -13.89 -4.19
C LEU A 150 -35.56 -13.27 -2.78
N GLY A 151 -34.43 -12.76 -2.28
CA GLY A 151 -34.34 -12.18 -0.93
C GLY A 151 -34.26 -13.19 0.21
N THR A 152 -34.11 -14.48 -0.11
CA THR A 152 -33.93 -15.54 0.90
C THR A 152 -32.50 -15.62 1.45
N ILE A 153 -31.54 -14.98 0.77
CA ILE A 153 -30.15 -14.81 1.22
C ILE A 153 -29.75 -13.34 1.04
N GLN A 154 -29.30 -12.73 2.14
CA GLN A 154 -28.89 -11.33 2.21
C GLN A 154 -27.45 -11.11 1.73
N ILE A 155 -26.56 -12.07 2.03
CA ILE A 155 -25.12 -11.98 1.82
C ILE A 155 -24.62 -13.24 1.11
N GLY A 156 -24.10 -13.10 -0.11
CA GLY A 156 -23.48 -14.18 -0.88
C GLY A 156 -21.96 -14.09 -0.86
N ARG A 157 -21.28 -15.20 -0.58
CA ARG A 157 -19.81 -15.28 -0.55
C ARG A 157 -19.31 -16.47 -1.35
N HIS A 158 -18.04 -16.42 -1.76
CA HIS A 158 -17.33 -17.53 -2.42
C HIS A 158 -17.89 -17.96 -3.79
N LEU A 159 -18.59 -17.08 -4.51
CA LEU A 159 -19.00 -17.36 -5.89
C LEU A 159 -17.78 -17.56 -6.81
N ARG A 160 -17.90 -18.47 -7.79
CA ARG A 160 -16.93 -18.63 -8.88
C ARG A 160 -17.14 -17.53 -9.91
N ALA A 161 -16.14 -17.29 -10.77
CA ALA A 161 -16.21 -16.19 -11.74
C ALA A 161 -17.47 -16.24 -12.64
N PRO A 162 -17.91 -17.40 -13.16
CA PRO A 162 -19.17 -17.48 -13.91
C PRO A 162 -20.41 -17.18 -13.06
N GLY A 163 -20.46 -17.68 -11.82
CA GLY A 163 -21.54 -17.43 -10.88
C GLY A 163 -21.67 -15.98 -10.45
N LEU A 164 -20.54 -15.32 -10.23
CA LEU A 164 -20.47 -13.89 -9.96
C LEU A 164 -21.02 -13.07 -11.13
N ARG A 165 -20.61 -13.40 -12.37
CA ARG A 165 -21.13 -12.74 -13.57
C ARG A 165 -22.64 -12.95 -13.73
N ALA A 166 -23.14 -14.16 -13.48
CA ALA A 166 -24.57 -14.46 -13.53
C ALA A 166 -25.35 -13.69 -12.45
N ALA A 167 -24.87 -13.68 -11.20
CA ALA A 167 -25.50 -12.93 -10.11
C ALA A 167 -25.55 -11.41 -10.38
N LEU A 168 -24.50 -10.87 -11.00
CA LEU A 168 -24.44 -9.46 -11.42
C LEU A 168 -25.20 -9.18 -12.73
N GLY A 169 -25.48 -10.19 -13.55
CA GLY A 169 -26.28 -10.06 -14.77
C GLY A 169 -27.78 -10.11 -14.50
N ASP A 170 -28.24 -11.13 -13.77
CA ASP A 170 -29.67 -11.43 -13.56
C ASP A 170 -30.33 -10.53 -12.49
N ALA A 171 -29.58 -10.06 -11.49
CA ALA A 171 -30.05 -9.19 -10.40
C ALA A 171 -29.47 -7.75 -10.47
N GLY A 172 -28.91 -7.40 -11.63
CA GLY A 172 -27.75 -6.52 -11.81
C GLY A 172 -27.82 -5.05 -11.41
N SER A 173 -28.96 -4.52 -10.98
CA SER A 173 -29.04 -3.11 -10.55
C SER A 173 -29.11 -2.89 -9.03
N SER A 174 -29.29 -3.97 -8.24
CA SER A 174 -29.58 -3.83 -6.80
C SER A 174 -28.51 -4.42 -5.87
N LEU A 175 -27.74 -5.43 -6.30
CA LEU A 175 -26.73 -6.05 -5.45
C LEU A 175 -25.47 -5.19 -5.33
N ARG A 176 -24.98 -5.00 -4.10
CA ARG A 176 -23.72 -4.31 -3.79
C ARG A 176 -22.58 -5.34 -3.73
N VAL A 177 -21.50 -5.06 -4.44
CA VAL A 177 -20.24 -5.79 -4.29
C VAL A 177 -19.43 -5.12 -3.18
N VAL A 178 -18.97 -5.92 -2.21
CA VAL A 178 -18.03 -5.51 -1.16
C VAL A 178 -16.80 -6.40 -1.29
N ASP A 179 -15.61 -5.80 -1.40
CA ASP A 179 -14.36 -6.53 -1.50
C ASP A 179 -13.28 -6.00 -0.52
N ALA A 180 -12.34 -6.87 -0.15
CA ALA A 180 -11.20 -6.50 0.66
C ALA A 180 -10.02 -7.47 0.47
N PRO A 181 -8.77 -6.95 0.40
CA PRO A 181 -7.61 -7.81 0.23
C PRO A 181 -7.48 -8.77 1.41
N LYS A 182 -7.25 -10.05 1.14
CA LYS A 182 -6.93 -11.03 2.18
C LYS A 182 -5.44 -11.06 2.42
N MET A 183 -5.08 -11.29 3.67
CA MET A 183 -3.73 -11.64 4.06
C MET A 183 -3.49 -13.13 3.80
N ASN A 184 -3.24 -13.49 2.54
CA ASN A 184 -3.05 -14.87 2.11
C ASN A 184 -2.02 -15.00 1.00
N LEU A 185 -1.60 -16.24 0.72
CA LEU A 185 -0.68 -16.58 -0.36
C LEU A 185 -1.15 -17.86 -1.03
N TYR A 186 -1.24 -17.85 -2.36
CA TYR A 186 -1.37 -19.05 -3.20
C TYR A 186 -0.02 -19.31 -3.86
N PHE A 187 0.43 -20.57 -3.85
CA PHE A 187 1.79 -20.91 -4.23
C PHE A 187 1.92 -22.34 -4.75
N ALA A 188 3.03 -22.62 -5.43
CA ALA A 188 3.52 -23.97 -5.67
C ALA A 188 4.81 -24.20 -4.88
N LEU A 189 4.91 -25.29 -4.12
CA LEU A 189 6.04 -25.66 -3.27
C LEU A 189 6.62 -26.99 -3.72
N PHE A 190 7.92 -27.03 -4.02
CA PHE A 190 8.61 -28.24 -4.44
C PHE A 190 9.06 -29.06 -3.25
N ASN A 191 8.86 -30.38 -3.31
CA ASN A 191 9.33 -31.29 -2.28
C ASN A 191 10.86 -31.43 -2.35
N ALA A 192 11.55 -30.98 -1.30
CA ALA A 192 13.01 -31.07 -1.20
C ALA A 192 13.53 -32.52 -1.12
N ALA A 193 12.69 -33.48 -0.72
CA ALA A 193 13.02 -34.90 -0.67
C ALA A 193 12.69 -35.66 -1.97
N SER A 194 12.05 -35.04 -2.96
CA SER A 194 11.73 -35.70 -4.22
C SER A 194 12.97 -35.85 -5.12
N PRO A 195 13.22 -37.02 -5.75
CA PRO A 195 14.33 -37.22 -6.67
C PRO A 195 14.34 -36.29 -7.91
N LEU A 196 13.18 -35.74 -8.27
CA LEU A 196 13.01 -34.84 -9.41
C LEU A 196 12.89 -33.39 -8.95
N ALA A 197 11.99 -33.09 -8.00
CA ALA A 197 11.73 -31.73 -7.55
C ALA A 197 12.85 -31.15 -6.65
N SER A 198 13.75 -31.99 -6.11
CA SER A 198 14.98 -31.54 -5.44
C SER A 198 16.04 -30.97 -6.39
N ARG A 199 15.91 -31.18 -7.72
CA ARG A 199 16.89 -30.70 -8.71
C ARG A 199 16.69 -29.19 -8.98
N PRO A 200 17.70 -28.34 -8.73
CA PRO A 200 17.58 -26.89 -8.94
C PRO A 200 17.22 -26.50 -10.38
N ALA A 201 17.77 -27.22 -11.37
CA ALA A 201 17.50 -26.95 -12.79
C ALA A 201 16.03 -27.16 -13.17
N LEU A 202 15.36 -28.19 -12.61
CA LEU A 202 13.95 -28.45 -12.87
C LEU A 202 13.04 -27.43 -12.17
N ARG A 203 13.38 -27.01 -10.93
CA ARG A 203 12.65 -25.91 -10.26
C ARG A 203 12.79 -24.60 -11.00
N LEU A 204 13.99 -24.29 -11.49
CA LEU A 204 14.26 -23.11 -12.30
C LEU A 204 13.44 -23.13 -13.60
N ALA A 205 13.40 -24.27 -14.31
CA ALA A 205 12.61 -24.40 -15.54
C ALA A 205 11.10 -24.25 -15.27
N ALA A 206 10.59 -24.94 -14.25
CA ALA A 206 9.18 -24.86 -13.85
C ALA A 206 8.78 -23.45 -13.41
N SER A 207 9.69 -22.67 -12.83
CA SER A 207 9.47 -21.25 -12.53
C SER A 207 9.53 -20.38 -13.79
N ARG A 208 10.56 -20.53 -14.63
CA ARG A 208 10.82 -19.67 -15.80
C ARG A 208 9.79 -19.79 -16.90
N VAL A 209 9.05 -20.89 -17.01
CA VAL A 209 8.00 -21.00 -18.02
C VAL A 209 6.75 -20.16 -17.69
N LEU A 210 6.56 -19.77 -16.42
CA LEU A 210 5.32 -19.15 -15.96
C LEU A 210 5.32 -17.63 -16.16
N ASP A 211 4.31 -17.12 -16.87
CA ASP A 211 3.88 -15.72 -16.79
C ASP A 211 2.75 -15.62 -15.76
N VAL A 212 3.11 -15.61 -14.48
CA VAL A 212 2.14 -15.55 -13.37
C VAL A 212 1.23 -14.32 -13.47
N PRO A 213 1.74 -13.08 -13.71
CA PRO A 213 0.87 -11.92 -13.92
C PRO A 213 -0.13 -12.09 -15.07
N GLY A 214 0.29 -12.65 -16.20
CA GLY A 214 -0.58 -12.95 -17.33
C GLY A 214 -1.64 -13.99 -16.99
N LEU A 215 -1.26 -15.07 -16.30
CA LEU A 215 -2.19 -16.12 -15.85
C LEU A 215 -3.25 -15.58 -14.88
N VAL A 216 -2.83 -14.76 -13.89
CA VAL A 216 -3.76 -14.13 -12.93
C VAL A 216 -4.71 -13.18 -13.66
N ARG A 217 -4.19 -12.33 -14.56
CA ARG A 217 -5.03 -11.39 -15.34
C ARG A 217 -6.05 -12.12 -16.20
N LYS A 218 -5.63 -13.19 -16.88
CA LYS A 218 -6.47 -13.98 -17.80
C LYS A 218 -7.53 -14.78 -17.06
N CYS A 219 -7.17 -15.44 -15.96
CA CYS A 219 -8.05 -16.42 -15.30
C CYS A 219 -8.83 -15.83 -14.10
N LEU A 220 -8.25 -14.84 -13.39
CA LEU A 220 -8.77 -14.37 -12.10
C LEU A 220 -9.24 -12.90 -12.13
N GLY A 221 -8.62 -12.06 -12.95
CA GLY A 221 -8.99 -10.64 -13.08
C GLY A 221 -8.95 -9.91 -11.74
N ARG A 222 -10.05 -9.25 -11.35
CA ARG A 222 -10.15 -8.47 -10.09
C ARG A 222 -10.27 -9.34 -8.81
N LEU A 223 -10.36 -10.66 -8.96
CA LEU A 223 -10.48 -11.58 -7.83
C LEU A 223 -9.15 -11.86 -7.13
N ALA A 224 -8.02 -11.51 -7.74
CA ALA A 224 -6.71 -11.79 -7.17
C ALA A 224 -5.65 -10.78 -7.63
N LEU A 225 -4.62 -10.60 -6.81
CA LEU A 225 -3.40 -9.86 -7.12
C LEU A 225 -2.27 -10.84 -7.38
N SER A 226 -1.45 -10.62 -8.41
CA SER A 226 -0.26 -11.45 -8.66
C SER A 226 0.69 -11.36 -7.48
N ALA A 227 1.22 -12.49 -7.03
CA ALA A 227 2.20 -12.52 -5.96
C ALA A 227 3.62 -12.44 -6.55
N SER A 228 4.45 -11.54 -6.02
CA SER A 228 5.88 -11.42 -6.34
C SER A 228 6.79 -11.95 -5.23
N GLY A 229 6.19 -12.41 -4.14
CA GLY A 229 6.84 -12.85 -2.91
C GLY A 229 5.88 -13.65 -2.03
N ILE A 230 6.37 -14.15 -0.90
CA ILE A 230 5.58 -14.94 0.05
C ILE A 230 4.75 -14.07 1.00
N TYR A 231 5.15 -12.81 1.20
CA TYR A 231 4.43 -11.88 2.07
C TYR A 231 3.36 -11.11 1.27
N PRO A 232 2.08 -11.10 1.69
CA PRO A 232 1.02 -10.36 1.02
C PRO A 232 1.09 -8.84 1.29
N PRO A 233 0.41 -8.01 0.47
CA PRO A 233 0.29 -6.58 0.71
C PRO A 233 -0.21 -6.25 2.12
N GLY A 234 0.42 -5.27 2.76
CA GLY A 234 0.08 -4.84 4.13
C GLY A 234 0.77 -5.63 5.25
N VAL A 235 1.62 -6.60 4.92
CA VAL A 235 2.45 -7.34 5.88
C VAL A 235 3.90 -6.83 5.82
N LEU A 236 4.54 -6.66 6.98
CA LEU A 236 5.95 -6.23 7.09
C LEU A 236 6.86 -7.13 6.23
N GLY A 237 7.80 -6.56 5.48
CA GLY A 237 8.67 -7.32 4.57
C GLY A 237 8.07 -7.55 3.18
N HIS A 238 6.80 -7.25 2.94
CA HIS A 238 6.24 -7.20 1.59
C HIS A 238 6.96 -6.15 0.74
N ASP A 239 7.51 -6.56 -0.40
CA ASP A 239 8.13 -5.67 -1.38
C ASP A 239 7.27 -5.62 -2.67
N PRO A 240 6.43 -4.58 -2.86
CA PRO A 240 5.62 -4.42 -4.06
C PRO A 240 6.47 -4.12 -5.30
N SER A 241 7.71 -3.64 -5.10
CA SER A 241 8.69 -3.32 -6.14
C SER A 241 9.57 -4.52 -6.52
N SER A 242 9.29 -5.70 -5.94
CA SER A 242 10.14 -6.89 -5.99
C SER A 242 10.90 -6.99 -7.32
N ARG A 243 12.22 -6.81 -7.19
CA ARG A 243 13.25 -6.88 -8.25
C ARG A 243 13.27 -8.23 -8.99
N ARG A 244 12.40 -9.15 -8.58
CA ARG A 244 12.37 -10.57 -8.91
C ARG A 244 11.06 -10.95 -9.61
N ARG A 245 10.39 -10.00 -10.31
CA ARG A 245 9.36 -10.40 -11.29
C ARG A 245 9.95 -11.52 -12.13
N GLN A 246 9.37 -12.71 -12.05
CA GLN A 246 9.86 -13.85 -12.80
C GLN A 246 9.68 -13.52 -14.27
N GLU A 247 10.79 -13.20 -14.93
CA GLU A 247 10.79 -13.02 -16.37
C GLU A 247 10.60 -14.39 -17.00
N SER A 248 9.46 -14.55 -17.66
CA SER A 248 9.11 -15.77 -18.36
C SER A 248 10.09 -15.99 -19.51
N ALA A 249 10.80 -17.11 -19.49
CA ALA A 249 11.71 -17.55 -20.54
C ALA A 249 11.37 -19.01 -20.94
N PRO A 250 10.26 -19.26 -21.65
CA PRO A 250 9.79 -20.61 -21.95
C PRO A 250 10.79 -21.44 -22.78
N ARG A 251 11.56 -20.79 -23.66
CA ARG A 251 12.60 -21.46 -24.48
C ARG A 251 13.75 -21.98 -23.63
N GLU A 252 14.26 -21.16 -22.71
CA GLU A 252 15.32 -21.57 -21.78
C GLU A 252 14.82 -22.65 -20.82
N ALA A 253 13.60 -22.50 -20.30
CA ALA A 253 12.96 -23.49 -19.46
C ALA A 253 12.87 -24.86 -20.16
N ARG A 254 12.46 -24.87 -21.44
CA ARG A 254 12.42 -26.09 -22.25
C ARG A 254 13.80 -26.73 -22.41
N ALA A 255 14.82 -25.95 -22.76
CA ALA A 255 16.18 -26.45 -22.92
C ALA A 255 16.73 -27.04 -21.61
N LEU A 256 16.41 -26.45 -20.46
CA LEU A 256 16.75 -26.99 -19.15
C LEU A 256 16.07 -28.34 -18.91
N VAL A 257 14.77 -28.47 -19.19
CA VAL A 257 14.07 -29.76 -19.04
C VAL A 257 14.63 -30.82 -19.99
N GLU A 258 14.86 -30.49 -21.26
CA GLU A 258 15.42 -31.43 -22.26
C GLU A 258 16.81 -31.93 -21.86
N ARG A 259 17.64 -31.08 -21.24
CA ARG A 259 18.96 -31.47 -20.71
C ARG A 259 18.85 -32.40 -19.50
N GLU A 260 18.00 -32.06 -18.53
CA GLU A 260 17.88 -32.81 -17.28
C GLU A 260 17.06 -34.10 -17.43
N LEU A 261 16.17 -34.14 -18.42
CA LEU A 261 15.23 -35.22 -18.73
C LEU A 261 15.23 -35.56 -20.24
N PRO A 262 16.34 -36.12 -20.78
CA PRO A 262 16.50 -36.35 -22.22
C PRO A 262 15.57 -37.41 -22.85
N GLN A 263 14.74 -38.10 -22.06
CA GLN A 263 13.83 -39.17 -22.53
C GLN A 263 12.34 -38.80 -22.53
N GLY A 264 12.00 -37.54 -22.85
CA GLY A 264 10.62 -37.10 -23.08
C GLY A 264 9.84 -36.67 -21.83
N VAL A 265 8.53 -36.44 -21.99
CA VAL A 265 7.64 -35.86 -20.96
C VAL A 265 7.65 -36.71 -19.69
N ARG A 266 7.90 -36.09 -18.53
CA ARG A 266 7.77 -36.74 -17.22
C ARG A 266 6.54 -36.24 -16.48
N THR A 267 5.77 -37.16 -15.93
CA THR A 267 4.63 -36.86 -15.06
C THR A 267 5.09 -36.82 -13.60
N LEU A 268 4.94 -35.67 -12.96
CA LEU A 268 5.21 -35.44 -11.54
C LEU A 268 3.91 -35.64 -10.73
N ARG A 269 4.02 -36.14 -9.50
CA ARG A 269 2.87 -36.31 -8.60
C ARG A 269 2.62 -35.02 -7.82
N ALA A 270 1.42 -34.46 -7.97
CA ALA A 270 1.04 -33.17 -7.39
C ALA A 270 -0.03 -33.32 -6.30
N ALA A 271 0.24 -32.73 -5.14
CA ALA A 271 -0.77 -32.47 -4.11
C ALA A 271 -1.39 -31.10 -4.35
N VAL A 272 -2.64 -31.04 -4.81
CA VAL A 272 -3.32 -29.78 -5.17
C VAL A 272 -4.49 -29.51 -4.24
N HIS A 273 -4.50 -28.34 -3.60
CA HIS A 273 -5.57 -27.95 -2.68
C HIS A 273 -6.92 -27.94 -3.43
N PRO A 274 -8.02 -28.52 -2.87
CA PRO A 274 -9.30 -28.63 -3.57
C PRO A 274 -9.86 -27.33 -4.15
N VAL A 275 -9.64 -26.18 -3.49
CA VAL A 275 -9.98 -24.85 -4.02
C VAL A 275 -9.41 -24.54 -5.42
N PHE A 276 -8.25 -25.08 -5.79
CA PHE A 276 -7.71 -24.93 -7.14
C PHE A 276 -8.45 -25.83 -8.14
N GLN A 277 -8.94 -26.97 -7.70
CA GLN A 277 -9.72 -27.88 -8.52
C GLN A 277 -11.18 -27.44 -8.65
N ASP A 278 -11.65 -26.55 -7.78
CA ASP A 278 -13.00 -25.99 -7.83
C ASP A 278 -12.95 -24.51 -8.27
N ARG A 279 -12.82 -23.58 -7.32
CA ARG A 279 -12.89 -22.14 -7.57
C ARG A 279 -11.86 -21.59 -8.57
N TYR A 280 -10.65 -22.15 -8.59
CA TYR A 280 -9.56 -21.67 -9.45
C TYR A 280 -9.15 -22.67 -10.55
N ARG A 281 -10.09 -23.51 -11.00
CA ARG A 281 -9.82 -24.55 -12.00
C ARG A 281 -9.21 -24.01 -13.29
N GLU A 282 -9.75 -22.91 -13.82
CA GLU A 282 -9.21 -22.27 -15.03
C GLU A 282 -7.74 -21.85 -14.87
N PHE A 283 -7.36 -21.35 -13.70
CA PHE A 283 -5.98 -20.99 -13.39
C PHE A 283 -5.10 -22.24 -13.26
N LEU A 284 -5.58 -23.28 -12.57
CA LEU A 284 -4.87 -24.55 -12.42
C LEU A 284 -4.60 -25.21 -13.78
N ASP A 285 -5.59 -25.25 -14.66
CA ASP A 285 -5.46 -25.83 -16.00
C ASP A 285 -4.42 -25.06 -16.84
N ALA A 286 -4.44 -23.72 -16.76
CA ALA A 286 -3.46 -22.88 -17.46
C ALA A 286 -2.04 -23.00 -16.88
N LEU A 287 -1.92 -23.15 -15.55
CA LEU A 287 -0.66 -23.42 -14.87
C LEU A 287 -0.05 -24.75 -15.34
N ILE A 288 -0.85 -25.84 -15.32
CA ILE A 288 -0.41 -27.16 -15.76
C ILE A 288 -0.09 -27.16 -17.26
N ALA A 289 -0.90 -26.51 -18.10
CA ALA A 289 -0.63 -26.39 -19.52
C ALA A 289 0.71 -25.70 -19.81
N SER A 290 1.08 -24.68 -19.02
CA SER A 290 2.36 -23.98 -19.15
C SER A 290 3.53 -24.92 -18.88
N TRP A 291 3.48 -25.71 -17.81
CA TRP A 291 4.50 -26.72 -17.53
C TRP A 291 4.53 -27.86 -18.55
N ARG A 292 3.36 -28.29 -19.03
CA ARG A 292 3.25 -29.34 -20.05
C ARG A 292 3.93 -28.92 -21.35
N GLY A 293 3.90 -27.63 -21.68
CA GLY A 293 4.59 -27.03 -22.83
C GLY A 293 6.12 -27.16 -22.82
N ILE A 294 6.72 -27.41 -21.67
CA ILE A 294 8.18 -27.65 -21.52
C ILE A 294 8.52 -29.11 -21.19
N GLY A 295 7.54 -30.03 -21.26
CA GLY A 295 7.76 -31.46 -21.01
C GLY A 295 7.59 -31.90 -19.56
N LEU A 296 6.99 -31.09 -18.69
CA LEU A 296 6.62 -31.45 -17.33
C LEU A 296 5.10 -31.57 -17.21
N ASP A 297 4.59 -32.78 -17.01
CA ASP A 297 3.16 -33.02 -16.74
C ASP A 297 2.92 -33.32 -15.26
N PHE A 298 1.68 -33.23 -14.80
CA PHE A 298 1.33 -33.41 -13.40
C PHE A 298 0.09 -34.29 -13.21
N ALA A 299 0.22 -35.32 -12.38
CA ALA A 299 -0.89 -36.14 -11.90
C ALA A 299 -1.38 -35.63 -10.55
N ILE A 300 -2.66 -35.24 -10.48
CA ILE A 300 -3.29 -34.74 -9.25
C ILE A 300 -3.94 -35.91 -8.49
N GLU A 301 -3.52 -36.13 -7.24
CA GLU A 301 -3.99 -37.28 -6.42
C GLU A 301 -4.79 -36.87 -5.18
N THR A 302 -5.17 -35.59 -5.05
CA THR A 302 -5.82 -35.05 -3.85
C THR A 302 -7.23 -34.52 -4.14
N PRO A 303 -8.23 -35.38 -4.40
CA PRO A 303 -9.59 -34.96 -4.75
C PRO A 303 -10.37 -34.35 -3.57
N SER A 304 -9.91 -34.56 -2.33
CA SER A 304 -10.57 -34.08 -1.11
C SER A 304 -9.62 -33.31 -0.19
N MET A 305 -10.19 -32.53 0.73
CA MET A 305 -9.41 -31.86 1.77
C MET A 305 -8.69 -32.86 2.67
N THR A 306 -9.31 -34.00 2.97
CA THR A 306 -8.71 -35.06 3.79
C THR A 306 -7.44 -35.61 3.16
N THR A 307 -7.50 -35.99 1.89
CA THR A 307 -6.34 -36.49 1.13
C THR A 307 -5.26 -35.42 0.97
N TYR A 308 -5.65 -34.15 0.77
CA TYR A 308 -4.71 -33.04 0.68
C TYR A 308 -3.99 -32.76 2.00
N MET A 309 -4.70 -32.80 3.14
CA MET A 309 -4.09 -32.64 4.46
C MET A 309 -3.13 -33.79 4.80
N GLN A 310 -3.47 -35.03 4.42
CA GLN A 310 -2.56 -36.17 4.54
C GLN A 310 -1.28 -35.95 3.72
N ALA A 311 -1.40 -35.47 2.47
CA ALA A 311 -0.26 -35.16 1.62
C ALA A 311 0.61 -34.04 2.20
N ILE A 312 0.03 -32.99 2.81
CA ILE A 312 0.78 -31.95 3.53
C ILE A 312 1.65 -32.57 4.64
N MET A 313 1.05 -33.43 5.47
CA MET A 313 1.73 -33.99 6.64
C MET A 313 2.83 -34.97 6.28
N GLN A 314 2.58 -35.83 5.29
CA GLN A 314 3.47 -36.95 4.96
C GLN A 314 4.51 -36.57 3.91
N ALA A 315 4.15 -35.72 2.93
CA ALA A 315 4.93 -35.37 1.72
C ALA A 315 5.42 -36.57 0.86
N GLN A 316 5.30 -37.81 1.36
CA GLN A 316 5.90 -39.00 0.78
C GLN A 316 5.27 -39.33 -0.58
N GLY A 317 6.14 -39.46 -1.58
CA GLY A 317 5.74 -39.81 -2.94
C GLY A 317 5.17 -38.66 -3.76
N TYR A 318 5.11 -37.44 -3.23
CA TYR A 318 4.72 -36.25 -3.98
C TYR A 318 5.93 -35.42 -4.39
N ASP A 319 5.86 -34.78 -5.56
CA ASP A 319 6.91 -33.92 -6.09
C ASP A 319 6.62 -32.44 -5.85
N ILE A 320 5.36 -32.03 -5.94
CA ILE A 320 4.94 -30.63 -5.81
C ILE A 320 3.64 -30.50 -5.02
N LEU A 321 3.53 -29.43 -4.23
CA LEU A 321 2.32 -29.01 -3.57
C LEU A 321 1.83 -27.70 -4.20
N VAL A 322 0.62 -27.68 -4.73
CA VAL A 322 -0.05 -26.45 -5.17
C VAL A 322 -1.11 -26.10 -4.14
N GLY A 323 -0.83 -25.06 -3.37
CA GLY A 323 -1.49 -24.80 -2.11
C GLY A 323 -1.80 -23.34 -1.85
N ARG A 324 -2.39 -23.10 -0.69
CA ARG A 324 -2.63 -21.77 -0.17
C ARG A 324 -2.39 -21.71 1.32
N TRP A 325 -2.10 -20.51 1.79
CA TRP A 325 -2.07 -20.16 3.20
C TRP A 325 -2.87 -18.89 3.44
N ASN A 326 -3.71 -18.85 4.47
CA ASN A 326 -4.27 -17.59 4.98
C ASN A 326 -3.61 -17.36 6.33
N ALA A 327 -3.19 -16.13 6.58
CA ALA A 327 -2.50 -15.83 7.81
C ALA A 327 -3.38 -16.10 9.03
N ASP A 328 -2.80 -16.79 10.01
CA ASP A 328 -3.46 -17.10 11.27
C ASP A 328 -3.47 -15.90 12.23
N TYR A 329 -2.56 -14.93 12.01
CA TYR A 329 -2.36 -13.69 12.76
C TYR A 329 -1.63 -12.66 11.88
N GLY A 330 -1.77 -11.37 12.19
CA GLY A 330 -1.27 -10.24 11.40
C GLY A 330 0.23 -9.97 11.48
N ASP A 331 1.07 -10.94 11.14
CA ASP A 331 2.53 -10.82 11.22
C ASP A 331 3.25 -11.68 10.14
N PRO A 332 4.43 -11.27 9.63
CA PRO A 332 5.17 -12.03 8.59
C PRO A 332 5.61 -13.43 9.05
N ASP A 333 5.72 -13.63 10.36
CA ASP A 333 5.97 -14.94 10.97
C ASP A 333 4.96 -16.01 10.51
N SER A 334 3.71 -15.61 10.19
CA SER A 334 2.66 -16.50 9.69
C SER A 334 2.96 -17.08 8.29
N PHE A 335 3.84 -16.46 7.51
CA PHE A 335 4.24 -16.90 6.16
C PHE A 335 5.66 -17.45 6.10
N SER A 336 6.39 -17.43 7.22
CA SER A 336 7.79 -17.85 7.29
C SER A 336 7.95 -18.96 8.33
N HIS A 337 8.13 -18.60 9.60
CA HIS A 337 8.31 -19.55 10.70
C HIS A 337 7.16 -20.57 10.77
N ALA A 338 5.91 -20.10 10.74
CA ALA A 338 4.73 -20.96 10.84
C ALA A 338 4.60 -21.93 9.66
N LEU A 339 5.25 -21.66 8.53
CA LEU A 339 5.22 -22.50 7.34
C LEU A 339 6.40 -23.46 7.24
N PHE A 340 7.62 -22.98 7.46
CA PHE A 340 8.83 -23.69 7.03
C PHE A 340 9.77 -24.10 8.16
N HIS A 341 9.53 -23.68 9.41
CA HIS A 341 10.43 -24.03 10.50
C HIS A 341 10.50 -25.55 10.71
N SER A 342 11.70 -26.12 10.87
CA SER A 342 11.88 -27.59 10.95
C SER A 342 11.04 -28.26 12.05
N ASP A 343 10.94 -27.65 13.23
CA ASP A 343 10.19 -28.22 14.36
C ASP A 343 8.66 -27.93 14.35
N HIS A 344 8.23 -26.81 13.75
CA HIS A 344 6.90 -26.23 13.98
C HIS A 344 6.16 -25.84 12.69
N GLY A 345 6.84 -25.83 11.55
CA GLY A 345 6.30 -25.40 10.27
C GLY A 345 5.22 -26.35 9.74
N ALA A 346 4.15 -25.79 9.20
CA ALA A 346 3.06 -26.54 8.58
C ALA A 346 3.51 -27.34 7.34
N PHE A 347 4.54 -26.88 6.64
CA PHE A 347 5.13 -27.50 5.44
C PHE A 347 6.55 -28.04 5.68
N ARG A 348 6.96 -28.24 6.94
CA ARG A 348 8.30 -28.76 7.30
C ARG A 348 8.69 -30.06 6.59
N SER A 349 7.72 -30.94 6.33
CA SER A 349 7.93 -32.22 5.62
C SER A 349 8.22 -32.03 4.13
N TRP A 350 7.88 -30.88 3.56
CA TRP A 350 8.12 -30.53 2.16
C TRP A 350 9.42 -29.76 1.98
N PHE A 351 9.68 -28.82 2.88
CA PHE A 351 10.89 -28.00 2.87
C PHE A 351 11.14 -27.40 4.26
N HIS A 352 12.41 -27.44 4.70
CA HIS A 352 12.96 -26.67 5.82
C HIS A 352 14.46 -26.48 5.55
N SER A 353 15.06 -25.48 6.20
CA SER A 353 16.52 -25.27 6.16
C SER A 353 16.99 -24.62 7.47
N ASP A 354 18.19 -25.00 7.93
CA ASP A 354 18.80 -24.45 9.14
C ASP A 354 18.92 -22.92 9.07
N GLU A 355 19.21 -22.37 7.89
CA GLU A 355 19.33 -20.94 7.69
C GLU A 355 17.99 -20.21 7.78
N THR A 356 16.91 -20.81 7.26
CA THR A 356 15.55 -20.26 7.40
C THR A 356 15.06 -20.35 8.84
N ASP A 357 15.40 -21.42 9.56
CA ASP A 357 15.10 -21.59 10.98
C ASP A 357 15.78 -20.49 11.80
N GLN A 358 17.10 -20.34 11.65
CA GLN A 358 17.88 -19.31 12.35
C GLN A 358 17.37 -17.89 12.10
N ALA A 359 17.11 -17.55 10.82
CA ALA A 359 16.62 -16.22 10.46
C ALA A 359 15.22 -15.95 11.03
N SER A 360 14.34 -16.97 11.01
CA SER A 360 12.99 -16.84 11.57
C SER A 360 13.02 -16.69 13.09
N GLN A 361 13.87 -17.46 13.78
CA GLN A 361 14.04 -17.39 15.23
C GLN A 361 14.61 -16.02 15.67
N ALA A 362 15.58 -15.50 14.91
CA ALA A 362 16.11 -14.16 15.10
C ALA A 362 15.02 -13.09 14.91
N ALA A 363 14.21 -13.20 13.86
CA ALA A 363 13.12 -12.25 13.58
C ALA A 363 12.04 -12.25 14.67
N ARG A 364 11.79 -13.39 15.32
CA ARG A 364 10.86 -13.49 16.46
C ARG A 364 11.34 -12.81 17.73
N SER A 365 12.66 -12.63 17.88
CA SER A 365 13.30 -12.03 19.06
C SER A 365 13.75 -10.57 18.85
N GLU A 366 13.77 -10.11 17.59
CA GLU A 366 14.18 -8.76 17.22
C GLU A 366 13.10 -7.73 17.58
N LEU A 367 13.54 -6.65 18.24
CA LEU A 367 12.70 -5.55 18.71
C LEU A 367 12.69 -4.39 17.71
N ASP A 368 13.77 -4.23 16.94
CA ASP A 368 13.91 -3.19 15.93
C ASP A 368 13.12 -3.57 14.65
N PRO A 369 12.09 -2.81 14.26
CA PRO A 369 11.24 -3.16 13.12
C PRO A 369 11.99 -3.30 11.79
N ASP A 370 13.05 -2.50 11.60
CA ASP A 370 13.84 -2.44 10.37
C ASP A 370 14.76 -3.67 10.21
N ARG A 371 15.43 -4.07 11.29
CA ARG A 371 16.22 -5.31 11.33
C ARG A 371 15.32 -6.53 11.18
N ARG A 372 14.17 -6.50 11.84
CA ARG A 372 13.15 -7.56 11.74
C ARG A 372 12.64 -7.71 10.32
N GLU A 373 12.34 -6.60 9.64
CA GLU A 373 12.00 -6.60 8.21
C GLU A 373 13.12 -7.21 7.35
N GLY A 374 14.37 -6.80 7.60
CA GLY A 374 15.53 -7.34 6.89
C GLY A 374 15.68 -8.86 7.01
N LEU A 375 15.41 -9.42 8.19
CA LEU A 375 15.42 -10.86 8.43
C LEU A 375 14.30 -11.58 7.66
N TYR A 376 13.09 -11.01 7.62
CA TYR A 376 11.99 -11.57 6.83
C TYR A 376 12.27 -11.55 5.32
N ARG A 377 12.88 -10.48 4.82
CA ARG A 377 13.34 -10.42 3.42
C ARG A 377 14.43 -11.45 3.13
N GLN A 378 15.35 -11.69 4.06
CA GLN A 378 16.37 -12.73 3.92
C GLN A 378 15.77 -14.13 3.81
N ILE A 379 14.71 -14.43 4.59
CA ILE A 379 13.99 -15.70 4.50
C ILE A 379 13.34 -15.85 3.12
N GLU A 380 12.62 -14.82 2.66
CA GLU A 380 11.98 -14.82 1.34
C GLU A 380 13.01 -14.96 0.20
N ASP A 381 14.12 -14.21 0.27
CA ASP A 381 15.20 -14.28 -0.72
C ASP A 381 15.69 -15.73 -0.89
N ARG A 382 15.95 -16.44 0.21
CA ARG A 382 16.38 -17.86 0.16
C ARG A 382 15.34 -18.78 -0.47
N LEU A 383 14.09 -18.66 -0.02
CA LEU A 383 12.99 -19.48 -0.52
C LEU A 383 12.77 -19.28 -2.03
N LEU A 384 12.94 -18.05 -2.52
CA LEU A 384 12.77 -17.70 -3.91
C LEU A 384 14.01 -18.00 -4.75
N ASP A 385 15.24 -17.74 -4.28
CA ASP A 385 16.48 -17.95 -5.04
C ASP A 385 16.66 -19.40 -5.45
N ASP A 386 16.41 -20.33 -4.53
CA ASP A 386 16.47 -21.77 -4.81
C ASP A 386 15.21 -22.31 -5.48
N ARG A 387 14.23 -21.43 -5.73
CA ARG A 387 12.93 -21.73 -6.37
C ARG A 387 12.17 -22.83 -5.64
N HIS A 388 12.35 -22.97 -4.33
CA HIS A 388 11.61 -23.95 -3.52
C HIS A 388 10.12 -23.64 -3.51
N ILE A 389 9.77 -22.35 -3.49
CA ILE A 389 8.41 -21.87 -3.62
C ILE A 389 8.26 -20.94 -4.83
N ILE A 390 7.16 -21.09 -5.55
CA ILE A 390 6.71 -20.17 -6.60
C ILE A 390 5.45 -19.47 -6.08
N PRO A 391 5.52 -18.19 -5.70
CA PRO A 391 4.34 -17.38 -5.42
C PRO A 391 3.46 -17.25 -6.67
N LEU A 392 2.15 -17.45 -6.51
CA LEU A 392 1.18 -17.38 -7.60
C LEU A 392 0.32 -16.12 -7.46
N PHE A 393 -0.48 -16.01 -6.39
CA PHE A 393 -1.35 -14.85 -6.19
C PHE A 393 -1.81 -14.67 -4.74
N HIS A 394 -2.34 -13.49 -4.44
CA HIS A 394 -3.11 -13.15 -3.25
C HIS A 394 -4.59 -13.02 -3.65
N ASP A 395 -5.49 -13.76 -3.01
CA ASP A 395 -6.95 -13.72 -3.31
C ASP A 395 -7.61 -12.53 -2.63
N ASN A 396 -8.51 -11.85 -3.33
CA ASN A 396 -9.35 -10.79 -2.79
C ASN A 396 -10.63 -11.42 -2.18
N ASP A 397 -11.04 -11.04 -0.97
CA ASP A 397 -12.36 -11.45 -0.50
C ASP A 397 -13.42 -10.66 -1.24
N LEU A 398 -14.43 -11.34 -1.77
CA LEU A 398 -15.55 -10.71 -2.45
C LEU A 398 -16.85 -11.23 -1.88
N CYS A 399 -17.73 -10.28 -1.59
CA CYS A 399 -19.02 -10.50 -0.99
C CYS A 399 -20.09 -9.75 -1.79
N LEU A 400 -21.19 -10.42 -2.12
CA LEU A 400 -22.38 -9.82 -2.68
C LEU A 400 -23.37 -9.54 -1.55
N ALA A 401 -23.93 -8.34 -1.50
CA ALA A 401 -24.88 -7.94 -0.48
C ALA A 401 -26.15 -7.38 -1.12
N ARG A 402 -27.31 -7.78 -0.61
CA ARG A 402 -28.59 -7.15 -0.99
C ARG A 402 -28.63 -5.67 -0.54
N PRO A 403 -29.44 -4.81 -1.18
CA PRO A 403 -29.55 -3.39 -0.80
C PRO A 403 -29.92 -3.14 0.66
N GLU A 404 -30.72 -4.05 1.23
CA GLU A 404 -31.14 -4.02 2.63
C GLU A 404 -29.98 -4.24 3.61
N VAL A 405 -28.86 -4.82 3.16
CA VAL A 405 -27.70 -5.10 4.01
C VAL A 405 -26.79 -3.88 4.08
N ASP A 406 -26.76 -3.28 5.26
CA ASP A 406 -25.99 -2.10 5.59
C ASP A 406 -24.82 -2.41 6.53
N ARG A 407 -23.82 -1.53 6.56
CA ARG A 407 -22.61 -1.64 7.41
C ARG A 407 -21.81 -2.95 7.30
N LEU A 408 -21.99 -3.68 6.20
CA LEU A 408 -21.19 -4.87 5.89
C LEU A 408 -19.72 -4.47 5.62
N ARG A 409 -18.81 -4.92 6.49
CA ARG A 409 -17.37 -4.68 6.38
C ARG A 409 -16.61 -6.01 6.31
N LEU A 410 -15.64 -6.08 5.40
CA LEU A 410 -14.73 -7.21 5.28
C LEU A 410 -13.40 -6.91 6.00
N LYS A 411 -12.75 -7.95 6.52
CA LYS A 411 -11.45 -7.89 7.20
C LYS A 411 -10.43 -8.76 6.44
N SER A 412 -9.16 -8.37 6.50
CA SER A 412 -8.07 -9.11 5.85
C SER A 412 -7.69 -10.41 6.56
N SER A 413 -8.16 -10.61 7.79
CA SER A 413 -7.99 -11.82 8.61
C SER A 413 -9.32 -12.30 9.19
N ALA A 414 -9.32 -13.51 9.74
CA ALA A 414 -10.49 -14.08 10.39
C ALA A 414 -10.88 -13.28 11.66
N PRO A 415 -12.19 -13.03 11.92
CA PRO A 415 -13.32 -13.29 11.04
C PRO A 415 -13.37 -12.28 9.88
N TRP A 416 -13.41 -12.79 8.65
CA TRP A 416 -13.37 -12.02 7.41
C TRP A 416 -14.55 -11.06 7.21
N VAL A 417 -15.60 -11.16 8.01
CA VAL A 417 -16.78 -10.28 7.99
C VAL A 417 -17.07 -9.82 9.41
N ASP A 418 -17.34 -8.54 9.57
CA ASP A 418 -17.74 -7.95 10.85
C ASP A 418 -19.26 -8.03 11.09
N TYR A 419 -19.77 -9.23 11.35
CA TYR A 419 -21.23 -9.44 11.46
C TYR A 419 -21.89 -8.66 12.61
N SER A 420 -21.13 -8.25 13.64
CA SER A 420 -21.68 -7.43 14.73
C SER A 420 -22.08 -6.03 14.27
N ALA A 421 -21.46 -5.51 13.21
CA ALA A 421 -21.75 -4.18 12.66
C ALA A 421 -22.89 -4.21 11.63
N VAL A 422 -23.15 -5.37 11.01
CA VAL A 422 -24.17 -5.54 9.96
C VAL A 422 -25.55 -5.14 10.48
N GLN A 423 -26.31 -4.44 9.64
CA GLN A 423 -27.68 -4.02 9.91
C GLN A 423 -28.57 -4.31 8.70
N LEU A 424 -29.84 -4.67 8.93
CA LEU A 424 -30.85 -4.80 7.87
C LEU A 424 -31.74 -3.55 7.84
N ARG A 425 -31.93 -2.97 6.66
CA ARG A 425 -32.84 -1.84 6.42
C ARG A 425 -34.20 -2.37 5.99
N THR A 426 -35.27 -1.91 6.63
CA THR A 426 -36.63 -2.12 6.12
C THR A 426 -36.84 -1.21 4.90
N PRO A 427 -37.17 -1.73 3.71
CA PRO A 427 -37.54 -0.86 2.60
C PRO A 427 -38.84 -0.12 2.97
N ALA A 428 -38.77 1.19 3.08
CA ALA A 428 -39.96 2.00 3.32
C ALA A 428 -40.91 1.87 2.11
N LYS A 429 -42.14 1.45 2.37
CA LYS A 429 -43.26 1.64 1.45
C LYS A 429 -43.63 3.13 1.41
N ASP A 430 -44.03 3.56 0.23
CA ASP A 430 -44.73 4.81 -0.11
C ASP A 430 -43.88 6.06 -0.38
N GLY A 431 -43.63 6.27 -1.66
CA GLY A 431 -44.30 7.32 -2.44
C GLY A 431 -44.69 8.60 -1.69
N ARG A 432 -43.72 9.43 -1.32
CA ARG A 432 -43.91 10.89 -1.24
C ARG A 432 -42.64 11.58 -1.73
N SER A 433 -42.83 12.37 -2.78
CA SER A 433 -41.91 13.41 -3.20
C SER A 433 -41.70 14.37 -2.04
N SER A 434 -40.57 14.23 -1.35
CA SER A 434 -39.93 15.33 -0.65
C SER A 434 -38.45 15.28 -0.99
N THR A 435 -37.94 16.40 -1.50
CA THR A 435 -36.53 16.64 -1.73
C THR A 435 -35.80 16.65 -0.39
N SER A 436 -35.35 15.47 0.07
CA SER A 436 -34.39 15.34 1.18
C SER A 436 -32.97 15.54 0.63
N ARG A 437 -32.23 16.51 1.17
CA ARG A 437 -30.81 16.78 0.86
C ARG A 437 -29.99 15.49 1.02
N ARG A 438 -29.25 15.08 -0.01
CA ARG A 438 -28.48 13.83 -0.10
C ARG A 438 -26.97 14.17 -0.07
N GLY A 439 -26.17 13.27 0.51
CA GLY A 439 -24.71 13.15 0.43
C GLY A 439 -23.83 14.42 0.43
N ARG A 440 -23.69 15.12 1.56
CA ARG A 440 -22.71 16.23 1.74
C ARG A 440 -21.57 15.84 2.68
N ILE A 441 -20.35 16.32 2.41
CA ILE A 441 -19.18 16.17 3.31
C ILE A 441 -18.44 17.50 3.44
N GLU A 442 -18.02 17.81 4.67
CA GLU A 442 -17.06 18.87 4.96
C GLU A 442 -15.66 18.28 5.17
N VAL A 443 -14.67 18.83 4.46
CA VAL A 443 -13.28 18.39 4.45
C VAL A 443 -12.40 19.51 4.98
N PRO A 444 -11.82 19.38 6.18
CA PRO A 444 -10.89 20.37 6.70
C PRO A 444 -9.51 20.21 6.08
N LEU A 445 -8.87 21.31 5.70
CA LEU A 445 -7.49 21.37 5.22
C LEU A 445 -6.73 22.47 5.97
N SER A 446 -5.50 22.18 6.36
CA SER A 446 -4.65 23.18 7.02
C SER A 446 -4.02 24.16 6.04
N GLY A 447 -3.74 23.70 4.82
CA GLY A 447 -3.25 24.55 3.74
C GLY A 447 -4.34 25.45 3.13
N GLY A 448 -3.93 26.64 2.71
CA GLY A 448 -4.78 27.55 1.92
C GLY A 448 -4.79 27.20 0.43
N VAL A 449 -5.88 27.56 -0.24
CA VAL A 449 -6.00 27.57 -1.70
C VAL A 449 -6.49 28.96 -2.12
N ASN A 450 -5.61 29.76 -2.72
CA ASN A 450 -5.91 31.15 -3.09
C ASN A 450 -6.33 31.32 -4.56
N ARG A 451 -6.12 30.29 -5.38
CA ARG A 451 -6.42 30.21 -6.82
C ARG A 451 -6.78 28.77 -7.17
N LEU A 452 -7.74 28.58 -8.08
CA LEU A 452 -8.23 27.26 -8.48
C LEU A 452 -7.96 26.97 -9.97
N ASP A 453 -6.68 27.04 -10.36
CA ASP A 453 -6.19 26.65 -11.70
C ASP A 453 -5.24 25.45 -11.59
N PRO A 454 -5.46 24.34 -12.33
CA PRO A 454 -4.60 23.15 -12.27
C PRO A 454 -3.11 23.42 -12.59
N ALA A 455 -2.78 24.39 -13.43
CA ALA A 455 -1.39 24.77 -13.73
C ALA A 455 -0.66 25.40 -12.52
N ARG A 456 -1.41 25.76 -11.46
CA ARG A 456 -0.89 26.35 -10.21
C ARG A 456 -0.99 25.40 -9.02
N ALA A 457 -1.29 24.12 -9.25
CA ALA A 457 -1.44 23.07 -8.24
C ALA A 457 -0.10 22.68 -7.59
N LEU A 458 0.51 23.58 -6.81
CA LEU A 458 1.85 23.37 -6.23
C LEU A 458 1.83 23.17 -4.71
N THR A 459 0.65 23.17 -4.08
CA THR A 459 0.48 22.94 -2.64
C THR A 459 -0.31 21.66 -2.40
N SER A 460 -0.08 20.99 -1.27
CA SER A 460 -0.83 19.78 -0.89
C SER A 460 -2.34 20.02 -0.88
N ALA A 461 -2.79 21.17 -0.35
CA ALA A 461 -4.21 21.53 -0.32
C ALA A 461 -4.78 21.72 -1.74
N ALA A 462 -4.05 22.36 -2.66
CA ALA A 462 -4.49 22.48 -4.04
C ALA A 462 -4.54 21.10 -4.73
N CYS A 463 -3.55 20.25 -4.49
CA CYS A 463 -3.50 18.89 -5.02
C CYS A 463 -4.60 17.97 -4.46
N GLU A 464 -5.16 18.25 -3.28
CA GLU A 464 -6.34 17.57 -2.75
C GLU A 464 -7.62 17.99 -3.49
N VAL A 465 -7.80 19.29 -3.73
CA VAL A 465 -9.03 19.85 -4.31
C VAL A 465 -9.10 19.62 -5.84
N MET A 466 -8.00 19.84 -6.56
CA MET A 466 -8.01 19.93 -8.02
C MET A 466 -8.40 18.64 -8.76
N PRO A 467 -7.98 17.44 -8.33
CA PRO A 467 -8.44 16.19 -8.95
C PRO A 467 -9.95 15.96 -8.86
N CYS A 468 -10.66 16.67 -7.96
CA CYS A 468 -12.13 16.63 -7.92
C CYS A 468 -12.75 17.36 -9.10
N VAL A 469 -12.06 18.36 -9.65
CA VAL A 469 -12.57 19.33 -10.64
C VAL A 469 -12.00 19.05 -12.02
N TYR A 470 -10.71 18.69 -12.12
CA TYR A 470 -9.97 18.55 -13.37
C TYR A 470 -9.39 17.13 -13.51
N GLU A 471 -9.36 16.62 -14.74
CA GLU A 471 -8.78 15.31 -15.05
C GLU A 471 -7.61 15.43 -16.03
N THR A 472 -6.72 14.44 -16.00
CA THR A 472 -5.54 14.30 -16.85
C THR A 472 -5.73 13.22 -17.92
N LEU A 473 -4.80 13.11 -18.89
CA LEU A 473 -4.86 12.05 -19.91
C LEU A 473 -4.72 10.65 -19.32
N THR A 474 -3.87 10.50 -18.30
CA THR A 474 -3.59 9.24 -17.60
C THR A 474 -3.71 9.44 -16.10
N ARG A 475 -4.04 8.40 -15.35
CA ARG A 475 -4.13 8.45 -13.88
C ARG A 475 -3.46 7.25 -13.25
N ILE A 476 -3.31 7.30 -11.94
CA ILE A 476 -2.86 6.17 -11.13
C ILE A 476 -4.10 5.40 -10.65
N ASP A 477 -4.10 4.08 -10.74
CA ASP A 477 -5.14 3.23 -10.16
C ASP A 477 -4.81 2.79 -8.72
N ALA A 478 -5.70 2.01 -8.11
CA ALA A 478 -5.53 1.51 -6.75
C ALA A 478 -4.30 0.60 -6.56
N ASP A 479 -3.77 0.02 -7.65
CA ASP A 479 -2.57 -0.84 -7.65
C ASP A 479 -1.29 -0.03 -7.94
N ALA A 480 -1.36 1.31 -7.86
CA ALA A 480 -0.28 2.23 -8.22
C ALA A 480 0.21 2.11 -9.67
N ARG A 481 -0.67 1.67 -10.60
CA ARG A 481 -0.34 1.58 -12.03
C ARG A 481 -0.85 2.80 -12.78
N VAL A 482 -0.09 3.21 -13.79
CA VAL A 482 -0.52 4.24 -14.74
C VAL A 482 -1.52 3.61 -15.72
N VAL A 483 -2.72 4.17 -15.76
CA VAL A 483 -3.85 3.69 -16.58
C VAL A 483 -4.51 4.84 -17.34
N PRO A 484 -5.27 4.56 -18.42
CA PRO A 484 -5.98 5.60 -19.16
C PRO A 484 -7.04 6.33 -18.30
N ALA A 485 -7.06 7.67 -18.40
CA ALA A 485 -8.04 8.54 -17.75
C ALA A 485 -8.93 9.23 -18.81
N LEU A 486 -8.61 10.46 -19.23
CA LEU A 486 -9.26 11.08 -20.40
C LEU A 486 -8.90 10.36 -21.70
N ALA A 487 -7.71 9.75 -21.77
CA ALA A 487 -7.37 8.84 -22.85
C ALA A 487 -8.15 7.52 -22.72
N ALA A 488 -8.54 6.94 -23.86
CA ALA A 488 -9.06 5.59 -24.00
C ALA A 488 -7.90 4.57 -24.05
N ALA A 489 -6.82 4.91 -24.76
CA ALA A 489 -5.60 4.13 -24.90
C ALA A 489 -4.44 5.05 -25.34
N TRP A 490 -3.22 4.54 -25.27
CA TRP A 490 -2.05 5.15 -25.88
C TRP A 490 -1.09 4.10 -26.44
N ASP A 491 -0.26 4.51 -27.39
CA ASP A 491 0.85 3.74 -27.94
C ASP A 491 2.09 4.64 -28.10
N CYS A 492 3.23 4.03 -28.42
CA CYS A 492 4.44 4.73 -28.83
C CYS A 492 5.13 4.03 -30.01
N ASP A 493 6.07 4.73 -30.64
CA ASP A 493 7.04 4.12 -31.55
C ASP A 493 8.07 3.25 -30.82
N GLU A 494 8.87 2.48 -31.58
CA GLU A 494 9.84 1.53 -31.03
C GLU A 494 10.88 2.21 -30.13
N GLU A 495 11.20 3.48 -30.38
CA GLU A 495 12.16 4.27 -29.62
C GLU A 495 11.53 5.03 -28.43
N SER A 496 10.22 4.94 -28.20
CA SER A 496 9.52 5.74 -27.18
C SER A 496 9.77 7.26 -27.30
N ARG A 497 9.90 7.74 -28.54
CA ARG A 497 10.03 9.16 -28.89
C ARG A 497 8.70 9.78 -29.30
N VAL A 498 7.81 9.02 -29.94
CA VAL A 498 6.51 9.53 -30.40
C VAL A 498 5.41 8.79 -29.67
N TRP A 499 4.65 9.51 -28.84
CA TRP A 499 3.54 8.98 -28.06
C TRP A 499 2.21 9.43 -28.63
N ARG A 500 1.28 8.48 -28.82
CA ARG A 500 -0.03 8.74 -29.41
C ARG A 500 -1.11 8.42 -28.40
N PHE A 501 -2.00 9.36 -28.14
CA PHE A 501 -3.10 9.21 -27.21
C PHE A 501 -4.44 9.32 -27.94
N GLN A 502 -5.27 8.29 -27.78
CA GLN A 502 -6.65 8.30 -28.23
C GLN A 502 -7.54 8.83 -27.10
N ILE A 503 -8.24 9.93 -27.31
CA ILE A 503 -9.16 10.54 -26.34
C ILE A 503 -10.50 9.78 -26.38
N LYS A 504 -11.10 9.53 -25.20
CA LYS A 504 -12.43 8.89 -25.12
C LYS A 504 -13.49 9.74 -25.83
N GLU A 505 -14.44 9.07 -26.47
CA GLU A 505 -15.57 9.75 -27.08
C GLU A 505 -16.60 10.20 -26.03
N GLY A 506 -17.36 11.26 -26.37
CA GLY A 506 -18.48 11.72 -25.54
C GLY A 506 -18.10 12.49 -24.28
N LEU A 507 -16.82 12.75 -24.04
CA LEU A 507 -16.33 13.55 -22.92
C LEU A 507 -16.81 14.99 -23.00
N ARG A 508 -17.21 15.54 -21.84
CA ARG A 508 -17.70 16.92 -21.72
C ARG A 508 -17.11 17.62 -20.51
N PHE A 509 -16.89 18.92 -20.67
CA PHE A 509 -16.59 19.84 -19.59
C PHE A 509 -17.84 20.13 -18.74
N HIS A 510 -17.67 20.82 -17.61
CA HIS A 510 -18.74 21.16 -16.67
C HIS A 510 -19.85 22.03 -17.28
N ASP A 511 -19.52 22.80 -18.32
CA ASP A 511 -20.44 23.61 -19.14
C ASP A 511 -21.14 22.81 -20.26
N GLY A 512 -20.77 21.54 -20.45
CA GLY A 512 -21.33 20.66 -21.47
C GLY A 512 -20.59 20.70 -22.82
N ARG A 513 -19.62 21.58 -23.04
CA ARG A 513 -18.72 21.59 -24.22
C ARG A 513 -18.01 20.25 -24.33
N ARG A 514 -17.87 19.71 -25.55
CA ARG A 514 -17.15 18.45 -25.77
C ARG A 514 -15.64 18.68 -25.63
N LEU A 515 -14.95 17.75 -24.99
CA LEU A 515 -13.48 17.74 -24.94
C LEU A 515 -12.90 17.19 -26.24
N THR A 516 -11.88 17.86 -26.75
CA THR A 516 -11.13 17.49 -27.96
C THR A 516 -9.61 17.56 -27.72
N ALA A 517 -8.83 17.09 -28.69
CA ALA A 517 -7.37 17.20 -28.67
C ALA A 517 -6.86 18.64 -28.68
N ARG A 518 -7.67 19.62 -29.12
CA ARG A 518 -7.30 21.05 -29.06
C ARG A 518 -7.24 21.56 -27.63
N ASP A 519 -8.18 21.13 -26.78
CA ASP A 519 -8.17 21.44 -25.35
C ASP A 519 -6.91 20.91 -24.66
N VAL A 520 -6.47 19.71 -25.07
CA VAL A 520 -5.25 19.11 -24.53
C VAL A 520 -4.03 19.93 -24.93
N ARG A 521 -3.88 20.27 -26.21
CA ARG A 521 -2.77 21.12 -26.68
C ARG A 521 -2.77 22.47 -25.97
N HIS A 522 -3.91 23.16 -25.92
CA HIS A 522 -4.05 24.44 -25.23
C HIS A 522 -3.64 24.33 -23.75
N SER A 523 -4.08 23.28 -23.05
CA SER A 523 -3.74 23.07 -21.62
C SER A 523 -2.24 22.95 -21.40
N PHE A 524 -1.53 22.23 -22.29
CA PHE A 524 -0.09 22.06 -22.20
C PHE A 524 0.66 23.34 -22.56
N GLU A 525 0.26 24.04 -23.62
CA GLU A 525 0.82 25.35 -23.98
C GLU A 525 0.65 26.37 -22.84
N ARG A 526 -0.54 26.42 -22.25
CA ARG A 526 -0.87 27.28 -21.11
C ARG A 526 0.01 26.96 -19.89
N LEU A 527 0.23 25.68 -19.58
CA LEU A 527 1.16 25.27 -18.52
C LEU A 527 2.62 25.67 -18.86
N LEU A 528 3.07 25.47 -20.10
CA LEU A 528 4.42 25.82 -20.53
C LEU A 528 4.71 27.32 -20.38
N ARG A 529 3.76 28.19 -20.80
CA ARG A 529 3.87 29.65 -20.62
C ARG A 529 3.99 30.03 -19.15
N TRP A 530 3.25 29.35 -18.27
CA TRP A 530 3.30 29.60 -16.83
C TRP A 530 4.60 29.13 -16.17
N LEU A 531 5.07 27.94 -16.53
CA LEU A 531 6.31 27.38 -15.96
C LEU A 531 7.54 28.20 -16.38
N GLY A 532 7.57 28.71 -17.61
CA GLY A 532 8.67 29.53 -18.11
C GLY A 532 10.01 28.81 -18.02
N ALA A 533 10.95 29.34 -17.24
CA ALA A 533 12.25 28.72 -17.00
C ALA A 533 12.18 27.42 -16.16
N ARG A 534 11.06 27.15 -15.47
CA ARG A 534 10.84 25.95 -14.64
C ARG A 534 10.07 24.84 -15.36
N VAL A 535 10.31 24.69 -16.67
CA VAL A 535 9.61 23.74 -17.56
C VAL A 535 9.96 22.26 -17.32
N ASP A 536 10.45 21.90 -16.14
CA ASP A 536 11.02 20.59 -15.81
C ASP A 536 10.14 19.42 -16.27
N ILE A 537 8.86 19.39 -15.89
CA ILE A 537 7.95 18.27 -16.11
C ILE A 537 7.60 18.05 -17.59
N LEU A 538 7.56 19.11 -18.41
CA LEU A 538 7.25 19.05 -19.85
C LEU A 538 8.46 19.29 -20.76
N SER A 539 9.65 19.48 -20.20
CA SER A 539 10.91 19.75 -20.92
C SER A 539 11.26 18.67 -21.95
N VAL A 540 10.71 17.46 -21.77
CA VAL A 540 10.89 16.33 -22.68
C VAL A 540 10.20 16.52 -24.03
N ILE A 541 9.20 17.38 -24.15
CA ILE A 541 8.46 17.60 -25.40
C ILE A 541 9.28 18.51 -26.35
N GLU A 542 9.38 18.14 -27.62
CA GLU A 542 10.06 18.94 -28.64
C GLU A 542 9.48 20.36 -28.72
N GLY A 543 10.37 21.37 -28.72
CA GLY A 543 9.98 22.78 -28.78
C GLY A 543 9.44 23.36 -27.46
N ALA A 544 9.10 22.55 -26.46
CA ALA A 544 8.46 23.01 -25.22
C ALA A 544 9.29 24.04 -24.44
N VAL A 545 10.61 23.81 -24.31
CA VAL A 545 11.52 24.76 -23.62
C VAL A 545 11.60 26.09 -24.36
N ALA A 546 11.70 26.06 -25.69
CA ALA A 546 11.77 27.28 -26.49
C ALA A 546 10.46 28.08 -26.41
N PHE A 547 9.33 27.39 -26.45
CA PHE A 547 8.00 27.99 -26.31
C PHE A 547 7.78 28.60 -24.92
N ALA A 548 8.08 27.84 -23.85
CA ALA A 548 7.95 28.30 -22.46
C ALA A 548 8.76 29.58 -22.20
N GLN A 549 9.91 29.73 -22.86
CA GLN A 549 10.78 30.90 -22.73
C GLN A 549 10.46 32.04 -23.72
N GLY A 550 9.36 31.94 -24.48
CA GLY A 550 8.97 32.94 -25.47
C GLY A 550 9.88 33.02 -26.70
N ARG A 551 10.75 32.03 -26.91
CA ARG A 551 11.68 31.93 -28.06
C ARG A 551 11.06 31.21 -29.27
N ALA A 552 9.90 30.60 -29.10
CA ALA A 552 9.10 30.00 -30.16
C ALA A 552 7.63 30.34 -29.97
N SER A 553 6.89 30.53 -31.07
CA SER A 553 5.45 30.79 -31.05
C SER A 553 4.60 29.52 -31.03
N ASP A 554 5.21 28.36 -31.20
CA ASP A 554 4.53 27.06 -31.23
C ASP A 554 5.34 25.95 -30.53
N VAL A 555 4.65 24.90 -30.07
CA VAL A 555 5.26 23.68 -29.51
C VAL A 555 5.31 22.60 -30.58
N SER A 556 6.43 22.53 -31.30
CA SER A 556 6.61 21.61 -32.44
C SER A 556 6.42 20.14 -32.09
N GLY A 557 6.51 19.76 -30.82
CA GLY A 557 6.31 18.40 -30.34
C GLY A 557 4.86 18.00 -30.09
N ILE A 558 3.85 18.86 -30.33
CA ILE A 558 2.44 18.53 -30.07
C ILE A 558 1.62 18.60 -31.35
N ASP A 559 1.23 17.44 -31.88
CA ASP A 559 0.43 17.33 -33.11
C ASP A 559 -0.98 16.82 -32.82
N ILE A 560 -1.95 17.30 -33.60
CA ILE A 560 -3.37 16.91 -33.51
C ILE A 560 -3.79 16.26 -34.84
N PRO A 561 -3.52 14.96 -35.04
CA PRO A 561 -3.92 14.26 -36.26
C PRO A 561 -5.46 14.12 -36.40
N ALA A 562 -6.21 14.16 -35.29
CA ALA A 562 -7.67 14.14 -35.30
C ALA A 562 -8.25 14.81 -34.04
N LEU A 563 -9.54 15.19 -34.07
CA LEU A 563 -10.19 15.83 -32.91
C LEU A 563 -10.18 14.99 -31.62
N ASN A 564 -10.06 13.67 -31.74
CA ASN A 564 -9.97 12.73 -30.62
C ASN A 564 -8.59 12.05 -30.52
N ARG A 565 -7.55 12.58 -31.18
CA ARG A 565 -6.20 12.01 -31.16
C ARG A 565 -5.16 13.10 -31.04
N ILE A 566 -4.22 12.94 -30.12
CA ILE A 566 -3.09 13.84 -29.92
C ILE A 566 -1.78 13.05 -29.91
N GLU A 567 -0.74 13.62 -30.47
CA GLU A 567 0.60 13.03 -30.53
C GLU A 567 1.62 13.96 -29.87
N PHE A 568 2.51 13.38 -29.07
CA PHE A 568 3.62 14.06 -28.41
C PHE A 568 4.94 13.50 -28.93
N ARG A 569 5.82 14.36 -29.44
CA ARG A 569 7.21 14.03 -29.79
C ARG A 569 8.16 14.46 -28.67
N CYS A 570 8.99 13.53 -28.22
CA CYS A 570 9.99 13.72 -27.20
C CYS A 570 11.36 14.03 -27.81
N VAL A 571 12.09 14.99 -27.24
CA VAL A 571 13.45 15.37 -27.65
C VAL A 571 14.47 14.22 -27.55
N HIS A 572 14.16 13.20 -26.74
CA HIS A 572 14.91 11.96 -26.58
C HIS A 572 13.96 10.80 -26.23
N PRO A 573 14.39 9.53 -26.38
CA PRO A 573 13.62 8.38 -25.91
C PRO A 573 13.20 8.55 -24.46
N PHE A 574 11.90 8.45 -24.17
CA PHE A 574 11.40 8.56 -22.80
C PHE A 574 10.22 7.62 -22.55
N PRO A 575 10.48 6.38 -22.11
CA PRO A 575 9.45 5.39 -21.76
C PRO A 575 8.46 5.86 -20.68
N GLY A 576 8.90 6.80 -19.82
CA GLY A 576 8.15 7.30 -18.67
C GLY A 576 7.09 8.35 -19.01
N PHE A 577 6.90 8.73 -20.28
CA PHE A 577 6.03 9.85 -20.65
C PHE A 577 4.59 9.74 -20.12
N PRO A 578 3.89 8.59 -20.22
CA PRO A 578 2.56 8.45 -19.63
C PRO A 578 2.53 8.62 -18.11
N VAL A 579 3.63 8.34 -17.39
CA VAL A 579 3.68 8.49 -15.94
C VAL A 579 3.66 9.97 -15.54
N VAL A 580 4.37 10.82 -16.29
CA VAL A 580 4.41 12.27 -16.08
C VAL A 580 3.02 12.90 -16.21
N LEU A 581 2.21 12.38 -17.14
CA LEU A 581 0.84 12.85 -17.39
C LEU A 581 -0.16 12.47 -16.28
N THR A 582 0.29 11.85 -15.19
CA THR A 582 -0.52 11.64 -13.97
C THR A 582 -0.52 12.86 -13.05
N SER A 583 0.39 13.82 -13.27
CA SER A 583 0.50 15.03 -12.46
C SER A 583 -0.71 15.94 -12.64
N PRO A 584 -1.31 16.48 -11.55
CA PRO A 584 -2.40 17.46 -11.63
C PRO A 584 -2.08 18.70 -12.47
N LEU A 585 -0.80 19.06 -12.61
CA LEU A 585 -0.37 20.17 -13.47
C LEU A 585 -0.76 19.95 -14.93
N SER A 586 -0.83 18.69 -15.37
CA SER A 586 -1.18 18.30 -16.75
C SER A 586 -2.69 18.13 -16.99
N ALA A 587 -3.53 18.61 -16.07
CA ALA A 587 -4.97 18.48 -16.20
C ALA A 587 -5.55 19.38 -17.30
N ILE A 588 -6.63 18.92 -17.93
CA ILE A 588 -7.16 19.51 -19.16
C ILE A 588 -8.27 20.52 -18.85
N VAL A 589 -8.16 21.70 -19.45
CA VAL A 589 -9.15 22.79 -19.42
C VAL A 589 -9.60 23.14 -20.84
N PRO A 590 -10.74 23.85 -21.01
CA PRO A 590 -11.21 24.29 -22.32
C PRO A 590 -10.22 25.17 -23.08
N GLU A 591 -10.18 25.05 -24.41
CA GLU A 591 -9.28 25.83 -25.28
C GLU A 591 -9.51 27.36 -25.26
N ASP A 592 -10.68 27.81 -24.79
CA ASP A 592 -11.07 29.21 -24.59
C ASP A 592 -10.77 29.73 -23.18
N SER A 593 -10.07 28.93 -22.35
CA SER A 593 -9.61 29.36 -21.03
C SER A 593 -8.59 30.51 -21.16
N PRO A 594 -8.66 31.53 -20.28
CA PRO A 594 -7.67 32.59 -20.26
C PRO A 594 -6.29 32.07 -19.79
N GLU A 595 -5.25 32.87 -20.02
CA GLU A 595 -3.89 32.54 -19.56
C GLU A 595 -3.82 32.43 -18.03
N VAL A 596 -2.90 31.61 -17.51
CA VAL A 596 -2.82 31.25 -16.07
C VAL A 596 -2.78 32.46 -15.13
N ASN A 597 -2.19 33.57 -15.57
CA ASN A 597 -2.10 34.83 -14.81
C ASN A 597 -3.40 35.63 -14.75
N GLU A 598 -4.29 35.43 -15.73
CA GLU A 598 -5.54 36.17 -15.90
C GLU A 598 -6.72 35.45 -15.22
N VAL A 599 -6.51 34.22 -14.76
CA VAL A 599 -7.53 33.41 -14.08
C VAL A 599 -7.87 34.01 -12.72
N THR A 600 -9.05 34.62 -12.66
CA THR A 600 -9.64 35.21 -11.44
C THR A 600 -10.82 34.40 -10.91
N THR A 601 -11.39 33.51 -11.74
CA THR A 601 -12.49 32.61 -11.39
C THR A 601 -12.12 31.16 -11.69
N PRO A 602 -12.70 30.17 -11.00
CA PRO A 602 -12.48 28.77 -11.30
C PRO A 602 -12.78 28.42 -12.76
N LEU A 603 -11.93 27.59 -13.38
CA LEU A 603 -12.13 27.13 -14.75
C LEU A 603 -13.08 25.93 -14.81
N SER A 604 -13.71 25.74 -15.98
CA SER A 604 -14.49 24.54 -16.28
C SER A 604 -13.55 23.35 -16.42
N GLY A 605 -13.89 22.22 -15.79
CA GLY A 605 -13.10 20.99 -15.83
C GLY A 605 -13.91 19.81 -16.37
N THR A 606 -13.34 18.61 -16.29
CA THR A 606 -14.01 17.35 -16.69
C THR A 606 -14.28 16.42 -15.51
N GLY A 607 -13.81 16.79 -14.32
CA GLY A 607 -13.81 15.95 -13.13
C GLY A 607 -15.19 15.66 -12.56
N PRO A 608 -15.24 14.77 -11.56
CA PRO A 608 -16.47 14.29 -10.93
C PRO A 608 -17.29 15.40 -10.26
N PHE A 609 -16.66 16.50 -9.85
CA PHE A 609 -17.33 17.64 -9.24
C PHE A 609 -17.03 18.91 -10.02
N ARG A 610 -17.94 19.89 -9.95
CA ARG A 610 -17.75 21.24 -10.48
C ARG A 610 -17.84 22.26 -9.36
N VAL A 611 -17.19 23.39 -9.54
CA VAL A 611 -17.11 24.42 -8.51
C VAL A 611 -18.42 25.19 -8.45
N LEU A 612 -19.06 25.18 -7.28
CA LEU A 612 -20.25 25.96 -6.99
C LEU A 612 -19.87 27.34 -6.43
N HIS A 613 -18.91 27.37 -5.52
CA HIS A 613 -18.42 28.59 -4.89
C HIS A 613 -16.96 28.46 -4.49
N PHE A 614 -16.19 29.54 -4.61
CA PHE A 614 -14.80 29.58 -4.20
C PHE A 614 -14.50 30.90 -3.48
N GLU A 615 -14.05 30.78 -2.23
CA GLU A 615 -13.58 31.87 -1.41
C GLU A 615 -12.10 31.63 -1.07
N PRO A 616 -11.17 32.40 -1.66
CA PRO A 616 -9.74 32.19 -1.50
C PRO A 616 -9.28 32.03 -0.05
N ASN A 617 -8.53 30.97 0.23
CA ASN A 617 -7.99 30.60 1.54
C ASN A 617 -9.03 30.33 2.65
N LEU A 618 -10.33 30.39 2.35
CA LEU A 618 -11.37 30.10 3.33
C LEU A 618 -12.15 28.84 2.96
N LYS A 619 -12.67 28.74 1.73
CA LYS A 619 -13.66 27.72 1.40
C LYS A 619 -13.72 27.40 -0.09
N VAL A 620 -13.89 26.12 -0.43
CA VAL A 620 -14.26 25.67 -1.78
C VAL A 620 -15.50 24.79 -1.67
N GLU A 621 -16.59 25.17 -2.32
CA GLU A 621 -17.81 24.37 -2.42
C GLU A 621 -17.91 23.77 -3.82
N LEU A 622 -18.04 22.46 -3.90
CA LEU A 622 -18.19 21.70 -5.12
C LEU A 622 -19.53 20.97 -5.12
N GLU A 623 -20.11 20.79 -6.29
CA GLU A 623 -21.28 19.94 -6.52
C GLU A 623 -21.00 18.87 -7.57
N ALA A 624 -21.75 17.76 -7.53
CA ALA A 624 -21.57 16.67 -8.49
C ALA A 624 -21.73 17.15 -9.93
N ASN A 625 -20.79 16.78 -10.81
CA ASN A 625 -20.84 17.11 -12.23
C ASN A 625 -21.91 16.27 -12.95
N PRO A 626 -22.99 16.88 -13.48
CA PRO A 626 -24.05 16.15 -14.18
C PRO A 626 -23.59 15.54 -15.52
N HIS A 627 -22.47 16.01 -16.07
CA HIS A 627 -21.88 15.56 -17.34
C HIS A 627 -20.76 14.53 -17.15
N TYR A 628 -20.52 14.06 -15.92
CA TYR A 628 -19.46 13.10 -15.65
C TYR A 628 -19.73 11.75 -16.31
N ARG A 629 -18.67 11.18 -16.90
CA ARG A 629 -18.68 10.09 -17.89
C ARG A 629 -18.85 8.67 -17.35
N ASP A 630 -18.68 8.46 -16.05
CA ASP A 630 -18.63 7.11 -15.49
C ASP A 630 -20.02 6.61 -15.07
N LEU A 631 -20.29 5.31 -15.21
CA LEU A 631 -21.57 4.65 -14.89
C LEU A 631 -21.95 4.72 -13.39
N THR A 632 -21.11 5.36 -12.59
CA THR A 632 -21.39 5.80 -11.23
C THR A 632 -21.17 7.30 -11.16
N ARG A 633 -22.25 8.08 -11.27
CA ARG A 633 -22.23 9.48 -10.81
C ARG A 633 -21.61 9.54 -9.41
N PRO A 634 -20.88 10.62 -9.05
CA PRO A 634 -20.42 10.80 -7.68
C PRO A 634 -21.61 10.59 -6.74
N ARG A 635 -21.40 9.77 -5.72
CA ARG A 635 -22.46 9.45 -4.76
C ARG A 635 -22.72 10.59 -3.78
N LEU A 636 -21.77 11.51 -3.69
CA LEU A 636 -21.90 12.77 -2.99
C LEU A 636 -22.54 13.80 -3.92
N GLU A 637 -23.51 14.55 -3.41
CA GLU A 637 -24.11 15.68 -4.14
C GLU A 637 -23.24 16.93 -4.03
N SER A 638 -22.57 17.12 -2.89
CA SER A 638 -21.65 18.25 -2.69
C SER A 638 -20.49 17.93 -1.74
N LEU A 639 -19.39 18.65 -1.94
CA LEU A 639 -18.19 18.64 -1.12
C LEU A 639 -17.86 20.07 -0.72
N THR A 640 -17.55 20.30 0.56
CA THR A 640 -17.07 21.60 1.02
C THR A 640 -15.70 21.43 1.64
N PHE A 641 -14.67 22.03 1.03
CA PHE A 641 -13.35 22.15 1.65
C PHE A 641 -13.31 23.40 2.52
N GLN A 642 -13.00 23.25 3.80
CA GLN A 642 -12.70 24.34 4.74
C GLN A 642 -11.18 24.50 4.79
N LEU A 643 -10.68 25.67 4.46
CA LEU A 643 -9.24 25.91 4.23
C LEU A 643 -8.62 26.69 5.39
N GLY A 644 -7.31 26.55 5.57
CA GLY A 644 -6.54 27.36 6.52
C GLY A 644 -6.78 27.05 7.99
N LEU A 645 -7.27 25.84 8.32
CA LEU A 645 -7.53 25.42 9.70
C LEU A 645 -6.25 24.95 10.40
N ASP A 646 -6.05 25.33 11.66
CA ASP A 646 -4.93 24.78 12.45
C ASP A 646 -5.17 23.30 12.84
N SER A 647 -4.09 22.55 13.06
CA SER A 647 -4.13 21.12 13.39
C SER A 647 -5.08 20.81 14.55
N HIS A 648 -5.04 21.61 15.61
CA HIS A 648 -5.84 21.39 16.80
C HIS A 648 -7.35 21.56 16.52
N SER A 649 -7.72 22.58 15.74
CA SER A 649 -9.10 22.79 15.29
C SER A 649 -9.61 21.63 14.42
N ILE A 650 -8.78 21.09 13.53
CA ILE A 650 -9.12 19.91 12.72
C ILE A 650 -9.34 18.68 13.62
N ALA A 651 -8.41 18.41 14.53
CA ALA A 651 -8.47 17.27 15.44
C ALA A 651 -9.70 17.32 16.37
N ARG A 652 -10.00 18.51 16.91
CA ARG A 652 -11.21 18.76 17.70
C ARG A 652 -12.46 18.56 16.84
N GLY A 653 -12.54 19.22 15.69
CA GLY A 653 -13.70 19.09 14.80
C GLY A 653 -13.99 17.64 14.39
N PHE A 654 -12.96 16.80 14.26
CA PHE A 654 -13.13 15.37 14.04
C PHE A 654 -13.67 14.61 15.28
N LYS A 655 -13.12 14.87 16.48
CA LYS A 655 -13.60 14.26 17.74
C LYS A 655 -15.07 14.58 18.01
N ASP A 656 -15.45 15.82 17.73
CA ASP A 656 -16.77 16.36 18.02
C ASP A 656 -17.79 15.97 16.93
N GLY A 657 -17.31 15.37 15.82
CA GLY A 657 -18.12 14.92 14.70
C GLY A 657 -18.44 16.01 13.66
N SER A 658 -17.96 17.24 13.82
CA SER A 658 -18.10 18.32 12.83
C SER A 658 -17.40 18.00 11.51
N PHE A 659 -16.24 17.34 11.56
CA PHE A 659 -15.51 16.88 10.38
C PHE A 659 -15.54 15.35 10.25
N ALA A 660 -15.82 14.88 9.04
CA ALA A 660 -15.83 13.44 8.74
C ALA A 660 -14.45 12.88 8.38
N LEU A 661 -13.50 13.78 8.11
CA LEU A 661 -12.10 13.46 7.82
C LEU A 661 -11.21 14.39 8.66
N ALA A 662 -10.08 13.87 9.13
CA ALA A 662 -8.98 14.69 9.63
C ALA A 662 -7.66 14.23 9.00
N ALA A 663 -6.91 15.18 8.48
CA ALA A 663 -5.60 15.03 7.88
C ALA A 663 -4.75 16.26 8.23
N ASP A 664 -3.49 16.29 7.78
CA ASP A 664 -2.55 17.40 7.97
C ASP A 664 -2.39 17.85 9.44
N LEU A 665 -2.32 16.85 10.34
CA LEU A 665 -2.23 17.05 11.78
C LEU A 665 -0.78 17.04 12.28
N ASP A 666 -0.53 17.86 13.30
CA ASP A 666 0.70 17.89 14.07
C ASP A 666 0.87 16.62 14.94
N PRO A 667 2.12 16.27 15.32
CA PRO A 667 2.42 15.02 16.03
C PRO A 667 1.58 14.79 17.30
N GLU A 668 1.39 15.84 18.09
CA GLU A 668 0.67 15.79 19.36
C GLU A 668 -0.82 15.46 19.15
N ASP A 669 -1.46 16.09 18.16
CA ASP A 669 -2.86 15.84 17.81
C ASP A 669 -3.08 14.43 17.24
N VAL A 670 -2.15 13.95 16.40
CA VAL A 670 -2.16 12.54 15.92
C VAL A 670 -2.07 11.58 17.11
N SER A 671 -1.12 11.78 18.02
CA SER A 671 -0.95 10.95 19.21
C SER A 671 -2.21 10.95 20.09
N GLY A 672 -2.82 12.12 20.29
CA GLY A 672 -4.07 12.27 21.03
C GLY A 672 -5.26 11.54 20.40
N LEU A 673 -5.36 11.52 19.07
CA LEU A 673 -6.42 10.79 18.35
C LEU A 673 -6.16 9.28 18.27
N VAL A 674 -4.91 8.84 18.19
CA VAL A 674 -4.55 7.41 18.14
C VAL A 674 -4.70 6.73 19.51
N SER A 675 -4.43 7.45 20.60
CA SER A 675 -4.55 6.94 21.96
C SER A 675 -5.99 6.88 22.49
N GLY A 676 -6.93 7.60 21.86
CA GLY A 676 -8.33 7.67 22.26
C GLY A 676 -9.29 6.74 21.50
N GLU A 677 -10.60 7.03 21.61
CA GLU A 677 -11.69 6.26 20.99
C GLU A 677 -11.66 6.29 19.45
N THR A 678 -11.00 7.30 18.87
CA THR A 678 -10.83 7.52 17.44
C THR A 678 -9.80 6.61 16.78
N ARG A 679 -9.12 5.72 17.54
CA ARG A 679 -8.11 4.80 17.00
C ARG A 679 -8.62 3.92 15.85
N SER A 680 -9.90 3.54 15.87
CA SER A 680 -10.51 2.72 14.79
C SER A 680 -10.65 3.46 13.45
N ALA A 681 -10.67 4.80 13.51
CA ALA A 681 -10.71 5.69 12.36
C ALA A 681 -9.33 5.95 11.75
N TYR A 682 -8.25 5.65 12.48
CA TYR A 682 -6.88 5.89 12.04
C TYR A 682 -6.50 5.04 10.83
N ARG A 683 -5.88 5.69 9.85
CA ARG A 683 -5.32 5.12 8.64
C ARG A 683 -3.95 5.73 8.42
N GLN A 684 -2.99 4.86 8.11
CA GLN A 684 -1.62 5.23 7.81
C GLN A 684 -1.26 4.70 6.42
N SER A 685 -0.63 5.53 5.61
CA SER A 685 -0.12 5.14 4.30
C SER A 685 1.26 5.74 4.05
N PRO A 686 2.15 5.03 3.32
CA PRO A 686 3.40 5.62 2.88
C PRO A 686 3.16 6.86 2.01
N GLY A 687 3.90 7.93 2.27
CA GLY A 687 3.94 9.10 1.40
C GLY A 687 5.15 9.05 0.46
N LEU A 688 4.99 9.49 -0.79
CA LEU A 688 6.12 9.68 -1.71
C LEU A 688 6.79 11.03 -1.45
N SER A 689 7.32 11.19 -0.23
CA SER A 689 7.93 12.43 0.23
C SER A 689 9.14 12.14 1.10
N THR A 690 10.21 12.91 0.91
CA THR A 690 11.48 12.76 1.63
C THR A 690 11.93 14.11 2.19
N GLY A 691 12.15 14.15 3.51
CA GLY A 691 12.90 15.22 4.17
C GLY A 691 14.39 14.94 4.08
N PHE A 692 15.20 15.95 3.80
CA PHE A 692 16.65 15.84 3.61
C PHE A 692 17.41 17.06 4.13
N CYS A 693 18.70 16.88 4.40
CA CYS A 693 19.67 17.94 4.63
C CYS A 693 20.63 17.98 3.43
N LEU A 694 20.71 19.13 2.77
CA LEU A 694 21.55 19.40 1.61
C LEU A 694 22.78 20.19 2.06
N LEU A 695 23.96 19.76 1.63
CA LEU A 695 25.23 20.45 1.87
C LEU A 695 25.68 21.10 0.56
N ASN A 696 25.95 22.41 0.58
CA ASN A 696 26.36 23.16 -0.60
C ASN A 696 27.76 22.76 -1.06
N ALA A 697 27.86 22.07 -2.19
CA ALA A 697 29.13 21.61 -2.75
C ALA A 697 29.77 22.63 -3.71
N ARG A 698 29.14 23.78 -3.96
CA ARG A 698 29.66 24.85 -4.82
C ARG A 698 30.19 26.05 -4.06
N ARG A 699 29.89 26.18 -2.77
CA ARG A 699 30.20 27.38 -1.99
C ARG A 699 30.67 27.05 -0.58
N GLY A 700 31.47 27.96 -0.03
CA GLY A 700 31.84 27.95 1.39
C GLY A 700 32.75 26.77 1.75
N PRO A 701 32.91 26.48 3.05
CA PRO A 701 33.76 25.39 3.50
C PRO A 701 33.25 24.01 3.05
N LEU A 702 31.94 23.89 2.76
CA LEU A 702 31.32 22.65 2.30
C LEU A 702 31.57 22.34 0.82
N ALA A 703 32.20 23.25 0.05
CA ALA A 703 32.70 22.93 -1.29
C ALA A 703 33.75 21.80 -1.26
N ASP A 704 34.59 21.76 -0.21
CA ASP A 704 35.54 20.66 -0.01
C ASP A 704 34.82 19.39 0.51
N ARG A 705 34.87 18.33 -0.30
CA ARG A 705 34.36 16.99 0.03
C ARG A 705 34.90 16.47 1.37
N ARG A 706 36.15 16.77 1.73
CA ARG A 706 36.78 16.33 2.98
C ARG A 706 36.09 16.94 4.19
N VAL A 707 35.68 18.21 4.10
CA VAL A 707 34.94 18.91 5.16
C VAL A 707 33.55 18.29 5.32
N ARG A 708 32.80 18.10 4.23
CA ARG A 708 31.47 17.44 4.27
C ARG A 708 31.54 16.06 4.92
N ARG A 709 32.49 15.22 4.50
CA ARG A 709 32.65 13.87 5.05
C ARG A 709 33.00 13.87 6.54
N ARG A 710 33.87 14.78 6.97
CA ARG A 710 34.25 14.89 8.38
C ARG A 710 33.06 15.31 9.23
N LEU A 711 32.33 16.33 8.79
CA LEU A 711 31.13 16.83 9.45
C LEU A 711 30.08 15.71 9.63
N LEU A 712 29.87 14.88 8.61
CA LEU A 712 28.93 13.76 8.68
C LEU A 712 29.46 12.55 9.49
N SER A 713 30.77 12.34 9.57
CA SER A 713 31.35 11.22 10.33
C SER A 713 31.19 11.34 11.86
N GLY A 714 31.02 12.57 12.37
CA GLY A 714 30.73 12.83 13.78
C GLY A 714 29.26 12.62 14.17
N LEU A 715 28.39 12.31 13.21
CA LEU A 715 26.95 12.22 13.41
C LEU A 715 26.47 10.77 13.38
N ASP A 716 26.01 10.27 14.53
CA ASP A 716 25.17 9.06 14.54
C ASP A 716 23.78 9.44 14.02
N LEU A 717 23.57 9.23 12.71
CA LEU A 717 22.33 9.56 12.02
C LEU A 717 21.12 8.83 12.62
N ALA A 718 21.28 7.60 13.09
CA ALA A 718 20.16 6.83 13.63
C ALA A 718 19.75 7.38 15.00
N GLU A 719 20.73 7.61 15.87
CA GLU A 719 20.49 8.19 17.19
C GLU A 719 19.94 9.61 17.08
N TRP A 720 20.55 10.47 16.25
CA TRP A 720 20.10 11.86 16.05
C TRP A 720 18.66 11.94 15.57
N ARG A 721 18.30 11.15 14.55
CA ARG A 721 16.92 11.09 14.03
C ARG A 721 15.93 10.65 15.11
N SER A 722 16.27 9.61 15.88
CA SER A 722 15.38 9.08 16.92
C SER A 722 15.08 10.08 18.05
N ARG A 723 15.97 11.05 18.28
CA ARG A 723 15.78 12.09 19.31
C ARG A 723 14.90 13.25 18.85
N VAL A 724 14.86 13.55 17.55
CA VAL A 724 14.18 14.74 17.01
C VAL A 724 12.88 14.39 16.29
N ILE A 725 12.81 13.21 15.67
CA ILE A 725 11.65 12.75 14.91
C ILE A 725 10.71 11.99 15.86
N GLU A 726 9.77 12.71 16.45
CA GLU A 726 8.77 12.17 17.39
C GLU A 726 7.53 11.56 16.69
N MET A 727 7.39 11.75 15.37
CA MET A 727 6.32 11.18 14.56
C MET A 727 6.61 9.74 14.11
N PRO A 728 5.61 8.95 13.70
CA PRO A 728 5.81 7.66 13.01
C PRO A 728 6.40 7.81 11.59
N MET A 729 7.30 8.77 11.35
CA MET A 729 8.01 8.88 10.07
C MET A 729 9.03 7.76 9.94
N VAL A 730 9.28 7.33 8.70
CA VAL A 730 10.22 6.24 8.43
C VAL A 730 11.61 6.83 8.22
N PRO A 731 12.65 6.45 8.99
CA PRO A 731 14.00 6.94 8.77
C PRO A 731 14.45 6.70 7.32
N ALA A 732 14.92 7.75 6.64
CA ALA A 732 15.30 7.64 5.23
C ALA A 732 16.70 7.03 5.08
N ARG A 733 16.84 6.09 4.15
CA ARG A 733 18.13 5.47 3.79
C ARG A 733 18.68 5.98 2.46
N GLY A 734 17.83 6.64 1.67
CA GLY A 734 18.13 7.27 0.38
C GLY A 734 17.14 8.41 0.14
N LEU A 735 17.36 9.20 -0.90
CA LEU A 735 16.49 10.30 -1.31
C LEU A 735 15.15 9.79 -1.90
N ILE A 736 15.21 8.74 -2.71
CA ILE A 736 14.08 8.08 -3.37
C ILE A 736 13.37 7.14 -2.37
N PRO A 737 12.08 7.36 -2.08
CA PRO A 737 11.30 6.52 -1.18
C PRO A 737 11.30 5.02 -1.55
N PRO A 738 11.28 4.11 -0.56
CA PRO A 738 11.11 2.69 -0.81
C PRO A 738 9.77 2.43 -1.50
N GLY A 739 9.77 1.53 -2.49
CA GLY A 739 8.61 1.23 -3.34
C GLY A 739 8.68 1.86 -4.74
N LEU A 740 9.50 2.90 -4.95
CA LEU A 740 9.81 3.45 -6.28
C LEU A 740 11.04 2.77 -6.90
N THR A 741 11.16 2.84 -8.23
CA THR A 741 12.28 2.29 -9.00
C THR A 741 13.62 2.88 -8.57
N GLY A 742 14.47 2.13 -7.88
CA GLY A 742 15.77 2.65 -7.40
C GLY A 742 15.75 3.10 -5.94
N GLY A 743 14.59 3.09 -5.28
CA GLY A 743 14.48 3.20 -3.82
C GLY A 743 14.92 1.92 -3.10
N GLY A 744 15.16 2.05 -1.79
CA GLY A 744 15.44 0.91 -0.89
C GLY A 744 16.90 0.47 -0.82
N LEU A 745 17.82 1.40 -0.49
CA LEU A 745 19.18 1.07 -0.08
C LEU A 745 19.20 0.18 1.19
N ARG A 746 20.13 -0.78 1.25
CA ARG A 746 20.32 -1.64 2.43
C ARG A 746 21.00 -0.85 3.57
N SER A 747 20.74 -1.19 4.83
CA SER A 747 21.32 -0.49 6.00
C SER A 747 22.86 -0.50 6.05
N GLN A 748 23.51 -1.49 5.42
CA GLN A 748 24.96 -1.52 5.28
C GLN A 748 25.48 -0.55 4.20
N GLU A 749 24.66 -0.28 3.17
CA GLU A 749 24.99 0.61 2.04
C GLU A 749 24.74 2.09 2.37
N SER A 750 23.93 2.39 3.39
CA SER A 750 23.66 3.76 3.85
C SER A 750 24.66 4.28 4.91
N ARG A 751 25.65 3.47 5.31
CA ARG A 751 26.67 3.89 6.28
C ARG A 751 27.58 4.93 5.63
N VAL A 752 27.46 6.18 6.07
CA VAL A 752 28.56 7.14 5.95
C VAL A 752 29.76 6.50 6.65
N SER A 753 30.93 6.46 5.97
CA SER A 753 32.12 5.74 6.45
C SER A 753 32.41 6.00 7.93
N ALA A 754 32.80 4.94 8.64
CA ALA A 754 33.12 4.94 10.07
C ALA A 754 34.09 6.08 10.47
N PRO A 755 34.00 6.60 11.72
CA PRO A 755 34.77 7.75 12.17
C PRO A 755 36.28 7.49 12.02
N GLY A 756 36.94 8.33 11.24
CA GLY A 756 38.38 8.55 11.37
C GLY A 756 38.61 9.60 12.44
N ASP A 757 39.59 9.39 13.31
CA ASP A 757 39.97 10.26 14.45
C ASP A 757 39.74 11.75 14.15
N ALA A 758 38.66 12.29 14.69
CA ALA A 758 38.27 13.68 14.46
C ALA A 758 38.97 14.57 15.49
N ARG A 759 40.19 15.01 15.20
CA ARG A 759 40.82 16.12 15.93
C ARG A 759 40.22 17.46 15.47
N ARG A 760 40.02 18.38 16.42
CA ARG A 760 39.62 19.79 16.19
C ARG A 760 40.47 20.39 15.06
N THR A 761 39.83 20.91 14.02
CA THR A 761 40.43 21.96 13.21
C THR A 761 40.41 23.23 14.04
N GLY A 762 41.55 23.89 14.21
CA GLY A 762 41.62 25.20 14.87
C GLY A 762 41.04 26.35 14.02
N GLU A 763 40.05 26.07 13.17
CA GLU A 763 39.40 27.04 12.27
C GLU A 763 37.91 27.13 12.60
N ASP A 764 37.45 28.33 12.94
CA ASP A 764 36.05 28.68 13.19
C ASP A 764 35.36 28.87 11.82
N LEU A 765 34.55 27.89 11.43
CA LEU A 765 33.80 27.84 10.18
C LEU A 765 32.38 28.36 10.41
N ALA A 766 32.19 29.68 10.39
CA ALA A 766 30.86 30.28 10.50
C ALA A 766 29.93 29.77 9.37
N MET A 767 28.89 29.00 9.72
CA MET A 767 27.97 28.38 8.76
C MET A 767 26.53 28.93 8.83
N SER A 768 25.90 29.05 7.67
CA SER A 768 24.48 29.37 7.51
C SER A 768 23.64 28.10 7.28
N ILE A 769 22.68 27.84 8.17
CA ILE A 769 21.74 26.72 8.09
C ILE A 769 20.34 27.27 7.93
N LEU A 770 19.71 26.94 6.81
CA LEU A 770 18.35 27.38 6.50
C LEU A 770 17.40 26.18 6.48
N ALA A 771 16.24 26.33 7.09
CA ALA A 771 15.20 25.31 7.10
C ALA A 771 14.00 25.77 6.26
N ALA A 772 13.53 24.90 5.36
CA ALA A 772 12.27 25.09 4.66
C ALA A 772 11.09 24.98 5.63
N PRO A 773 9.95 25.65 5.33
CA PRO A 773 8.70 25.45 6.04
C PRO A 773 8.34 23.97 6.10
N SER A 774 7.93 23.48 7.27
CA SER A 774 7.51 22.08 7.43
C SER A 774 6.41 21.93 8.48
N PRO A 775 5.54 20.92 8.34
CA PRO A 775 4.53 20.61 9.37
C PRO A 775 5.16 20.47 10.76
N GLY A 776 4.53 21.09 11.74
CA GLY A 776 5.03 21.14 13.11
C GLY A 776 6.45 21.69 13.28
N GLY A 777 7.05 22.39 12.30
CA GLY A 777 8.40 22.96 12.38
C GLY A 777 9.54 21.93 12.48
N ILE A 778 9.32 20.69 12.03
CA ILE A 778 10.27 19.58 12.21
C ILE A 778 11.64 19.84 11.56
N LEU A 779 11.68 20.45 10.37
CA LEU A 779 12.94 20.77 9.69
C LEU A 779 13.74 21.83 10.46
N LEU A 780 13.08 22.79 11.10
CA LEU A 780 13.75 23.79 11.94
C LEU A 780 14.36 23.14 13.19
N ARG A 781 13.63 22.26 13.88
CA ARG A 781 14.19 21.51 15.03
C ARG A 781 15.36 20.62 14.63
N LEU A 782 15.26 19.94 13.48
CA LEU A 782 16.37 19.16 12.93
C LEU A 782 17.57 20.05 12.63
N ALA A 783 17.36 21.22 12.02
CA ALA A 783 18.43 22.19 11.75
C ALA A 783 19.10 22.71 13.03
N GLN A 784 18.32 23.05 14.06
CA GLN A 784 18.84 23.48 15.38
C GLN A 784 19.61 22.39 16.09
N SER A 785 19.09 21.15 16.07
CA SER A 785 19.79 20.01 16.66
C SER A 785 21.08 19.68 15.90
N PHE A 786 21.05 19.76 14.57
CA PHE A 786 22.24 19.58 13.73
C PHE A 786 23.30 20.63 14.03
N ALA A 787 22.91 21.91 14.14
CA ALA A 787 23.78 23.02 14.53
C ALA A 787 24.54 22.74 15.83
N ALA A 788 23.84 22.25 16.86
CA ALA A 788 24.44 21.89 18.15
C ALA A 788 25.44 20.71 18.04
N ILE A 789 25.16 19.73 17.16
CA ILE A 789 26.05 18.57 16.95
C ILE A 789 27.32 18.99 16.20
N ILE A 790 27.21 19.90 15.24
CA ILE A 790 28.34 20.33 14.42
C ILE A 790 29.13 21.47 15.05
N GLU A 791 28.63 22.14 16.09
CA GLU A 791 29.28 23.27 16.78
C GLU A 791 30.76 23.00 17.15
N PRO A 792 31.15 21.82 17.68
CA PRO A 792 32.56 21.50 17.96
C PRO A 792 33.48 21.48 16.72
N TYR A 793 32.89 21.37 15.52
CA TYR A 793 33.58 21.34 14.23
C TYR A 793 33.44 22.65 13.45
N ALA A 794 32.29 23.31 13.59
CA ALA A 794 31.91 24.53 12.91
C ALA A 794 32.39 25.79 13.65
N GLY A 795 32.54 25.75 14.97
CA GLY A 795 32.75 26.93 15.80
C GLY A 795 31.46 27.73 16.00
N SER A 796 30.87 28.30 14.94
CA SER A 796 29.61 29.04 15.01
C SER A 796 28.65 28.70 13.86
N SER A 797 27.34 28.69 14.14
CA SER A 797 26.31 28.50 13.11
C SER A 797 25.07 29.35 13.37
N THR A 798 24.43 29.81 12.29
CA THR A 798 23.17 30.53 12.34
C THR A 798 22.06 29.66 11.75
N VAL A 799 20.95 29.54 12.47
CA VAL A 799 19.80 28.73 12.03
C VAL A 799 18.59 29.63 11.84
N ARG A 800 17.96 29.56 10.67
CA ARG A 800 16.75 30.35 10.36
C ARG A 800 15.76 29.55 9.52
N GLU A 801 14.47 29.69 9.81
CA GLU A 801 13.39 29.20 8.95
C GLU A 801 13.11 30.19 7.81
N LEU A 802 12.85 29.67 6.62
CA LEU A 802 12.55 30.44 5.42
C LEU A 802 11.06 30.52 5.16
N SER A 803 10.61 31.57 4.47
CA SER A 803 9.34 31.52 3.73
C SER A 803 9.47 30.72 2.43
N HIS A 804 8.35 30.33 1.81
CA HIS A 804 8.37 29.66 0.50
C HIS A 804 9.03 30.49 -0.62
N GLU A 805 8.82 31.82 -0.60
CA GLU A 805 9.41 32.74 -1.57
C GLU A 805 10.93 32.91 -1.36
N GLU A 806 11.36 32.93 -0.10
CA GLU A 806 12.79 32.95 0.24
C GLU A 806 13.47 31.64 -0.16
N LEU A 807 12.83 30.50 0.10
CA LEU A 807 13.37 29.18 -0.27
C LEU A 807 13.65 29.10 -1.78
N THR A 808 12.72 29.57 -2.61
CA THR A 808 12.92 29.58 -4.07
C THR A 808 14.16 30.39 -4.46
N ARG A 809 14.31 31.59 -3.88
CA ARG A 809 15.49 32.45 -4.13
C ARG A 809 16.79 31.77 -3.68
N VAL A 810 16.79 31.19 -2.48
CA VAL A 810 17.95 30.45 -1.92
C VAL A 810 18.35 29.27 -2.80
N LEU A 811 17.37 28.53 -3.35
CA LEU A 811 17.64 27.42 -4.25
C LEU A 811 18.24 27.88 -5.58
N ASP A 812 17.78 29.02 -6.12
CA ASP A 812 18.29 29.58 -7.37
C ASP A 812 19.66 30.25 -7.23
N ASP A 813 19.93 30.99 -6.15
CA ASP A 813 21.20 31.69 -5.95
C ASP A 813 22.25 30.88 -5.15
N ALA A 814 21.85 29.74 -4.58
CA ALA A 814 22.65 28.91 -3.70
C ALA A 814 23.30 29.68 -2.53
N SER A 815 22.53 30.59 -1.92
CA SER A 815 23.03 31.54 -0.93
C SER A 815 23.34 30.96 0.46
N ALA A 816 23.00 29.70 0.74
CA ALA A 816 23.18 29.02 2.03
C ALA A 816 24.26 27.93 1.99
N ASP A 817 24.89 27.65 3.14
CA ASP A 817 25.81 26.52 3.28
C ASP A 817 25.05 25.20 3.42
N ILE A 818 24.00 25.18 4.25
CA ILE A 818 23.18 23.98 4.51
C ILE A 818 21.70 24.33 4.37
N VAL A 819 20.95 23.47 3.68
CA VAL A 819 19.50 23.60 3.54
C VAL A 819 18.80 22.33 4.02
N PHE A 820 17.92 22.47 5.01
CA PHE A 820 16.98 21.43 5.39
C PHE A 820 15.72 21.58 4.54
N GLY A 821 15.47 20.60 3.68
CA GLY A 821 14.41 20.63 2.68
C GLY A 821 13.51 19.41 2.74
N ARG A 822 12.41 19.49 1.99
CA ARG A 822 11.45 18.40 1.79
C ARG A 822 11.04 18.39 0.32
N TRP A 823 10.94 17.20 -0.26
CA TRP A 823 10.43 17.01 -1.62
C TRP A 823 9.26 16.03 -1.62
N ILE A 824 8.19 16.36 -2.34
CA ILE A 824 7.00 15.54 -2.52
C ILE A 824 6.91 15.17 -4.00
N ALA A 825 6.67 13.91 -4.32
CA ALA A 825 6.60 13.44 -5.69
C ALA A 825 5.34 13.98 -6.40
N THR A 826 5.52 14.62 -7.54
CA THR A 826 4.42 15.08 -8.40
C THR A 826 3.79 13.93 -9.22
N TYR A 827 4.57 12.87 -9.48
CA TYR A 827 4.15 11.62 -10.11
C TYR A 827 4.94 10.43 -9.52
N PRO A 828 4.41 9.19 -9.55
CA PRO A 828 4.92 8.07 -8.76
C PRO A 828 6.08 7.33 -9.45
N ASP A 829 7.14 8.06 -9.82
CA ASP A 829 8.36 7.49 -10.38
C ASP A 829 9.59 8.09 -9.69
N ALA A 830 10.68 7.33 -9.63
CA ALA A 830 11.95 7.81 -9.07
C ALA A 830 12.55 8.96 -9.88
N ASP A 831 12.22 9.04 -11.17
CA ASP A 831 12.52 10.18 -12.02
C ASP A 831 12.02 11.50 -11.42
N CYS A 832 10.90 11.50 -10.70
CA CYS A 832 10.39 12.70 -10.04
C CYS A 832 11.35 13.26 -8.96
N PHE A 833 12.13 12.39 -8.32
CA PHE A 833 13.17 12.80 -7.37
C PHE A 833 14.48 13.10 -8.10
N ALA A 834 14.90 12.19 -8.98
CA ALA A 834 16.17 12.31 -9.68
C ALA A 834 16.20 13.55 -10.57
N GLN A 835 15.20 13.75 -11.43
CA GLN A 835 15.11 14.93 -12.26
C GLN A 835 14.70 16.17 -11.48
N GLY A 836 13.61 16.08 -10.72
CA GLY A 836 13.06 17.22 -10.00
C GLY A 836 14.08 17.88 -9.06
N LEU A 837 14.97 17.09 -8.44
CA LEU A 837 15.99 17.63 -7.53
C LEU A 837 17.37 17.74 -8.15
N LEU A 838 17.83 16.75 -8.92
CA LEU A 838 19.26 16.57 -9.22
C LEU A 838 19.65 16.87 -10.66
N ASP A 839 18.70 16.99 -11.59
CA ASP A 839 19.00 17.28 -13.00
C ASP A 839 19.82 18.58 -13.14
N GLN A 840 20.79 18.57 -14.05
CA GLN A 840 21.72 19.70 -14.19
C GLN A 840 21.06 20.97 -14.73
N ASP A 841 20.07 20.82 -15.60
CA ASP A 841 19.42 21.94 -16.27
C ASP A 841 18.16 22.39 -15.51
N PHE A 842 17.41 21.42 -14.98
CA PHE A 842 16.07 21.65 -14.42
C PHE A 842 15.94 21.34 -12.93
N GLY A 843 16.90 20.62 -12.32
CA GLY A 843 16.80 20.18 -10.94
C GLY A 843 16.77 21.33 -9.94
N ALA A 844 15.91 21.24 -8.93
CA ALA A 844 15.76 22.27 -7.90
C ALA A 844 17.05 22.47 -7.06
N LEU A 845 17.91 21.46 -6.96
CA LEU A 845 19.16 21.51 -6.20
C LEU A 845 20.40 21.70 -7.10
N ARG A 846 20.21 21.90 -8.41
CA ARG A 846 21.29 21.94 -9.41
C ARG A 846 22.43 22.91 -9.07
N ASN A 847 22.15 24.02 -8.39
CA ASN A 847 23.13 25.03 -8.02
C ASN A 847 23.95 24.68 -6.77
N PHE A 848 23.53 23.68 -5.99
CA PHE A 848 24.25 23.19 -4.80
C PHE A 848 25.13 21.98 -5.12
N LEU A 849 24.81 21.24 -6.18
CA LEU A 849 25.52 20.03 -6.59
C LEU A 849 26.78 20.39 -7.40
N PRO A 850 27.87 19.61 -7.36
CA PRO A 850 29.03 19.85 -8.22
C PRO A 850 28.64 19.90 -9.71
N LEU A 851 29.40 20.66 -10.51
CA LEU A 851 29.23 20.62 -11.97
C LEU A 851 29.58 19.20 -12.48
N GLY A 852 28.74 18.63 -13.34
CA GLY A 852 28.88 17.25 -13.85
C GLY A 852 28.01 16.23 -13.09
N SER A 853 28.52 15.01 -12.90
CA SER A 853 27.89 14.01 -12.03
C SER A 853 27.68 14.59 -10.62
N PRO A 854 26.49 14.47 -9.99
CA PRO A 854 25.40 13.53 -10.31
C PRO A 854 24.38 13.97 -11.38
N GLY A 855 24.27 15.26 -11.71
CA GLY A 855 23.17 15.79 -12.53
C GLY A 855 23.16 15.34 -13.99
N GLU A 856 24.33 15.25 -14.62
CA GLU A 856 24.46 14.76 -16.02
C GLU A 856 23.92 13.34 -16.23
N ARG A 857 24.06 12.48 -15.21
CA ARG A 857 23.63 11.07 -15.31
C ARG A 857 22.12 10.91 -15.24
N VAL A 858 21.40 11.85 -14.61
CA VAL A 858 19.93 11.78 -14.50
C VAL A 858 19.31 11.68 -15.89
N ARG A 859 19.79 12.49 -16.84
CA ARG A 859 19.32 12.46 -18.23
C ARG A 859 19.58 11.12 -18.91
N ALA A 860 20.76 10.52 -18.71
CA ALA A 860 21.06 9.20 -19.26
C ALA A 860 20.14 8.11 -18.68
N LEU A 861 19.83 8.17 -17.37
CA LEU A 861 18.92 7.24 -16.72
C LEU A 861 17.48 7.39 -17.22
N ARG A 862 17.02 8.62 -17.48
CA ARG A 862 15.70 8.88 -18.09
C ARG A 862 15.55 8.25 -19.47
N MET A 863 16.63 8.26 -20.25
CA MET A 863 16.65 7.74 -21.61
C MET A 863 16.77 6.22 -21.69
N ASP A 864 17.15 5.53 -20.60
CA ASP A 864 17.38 4.09 -20.65
C ASP A 864 16.03 3.34 -20.72
N PRO A 865 15.78 2.53 -21.78
CA PRO A 865 14.54 1.79 -21.92
C PRO A 865 14.39 0.66 -20.89
N SER A 866 15.48 0.11 -20.34
CA SER A 866 15.43 -1.01 -19.39
C SER A 866 15.12 -0.52 -17.97
N PRO A 867 14.00 -0.97 -17.37
CA PRO A 867 13.70 -0.69 -15.98
C PRO A 867 14.81 -1.16 -15.02
N GLU A 868 15.47 -2.28 -15.31
CA GLU A 868 16.55 -2.86 -14.50
C GLU A 868 17.80 -1.96 -14.49
N ARG A 869 18.19 -1.45 -15.66
CA ARG A 869 19.33 -0.53 -15.77
C ARG A 869 19.02 0.84 -15.16
N ARG A 870 17.82 1.39 -15.39
CA ARG A 870 17.37 2.61 -14.69
C ARG A 870 17.47 2.44 -13.18
N ARG A 871 16.95 1.32 -12.69
CA ARG A 871 16.98 0.97 -11.27
C ARG A 871 18.41 0.84 -10.72
N ALA A 872 19.30 0.16 -11.43
CA ALA A 872 20.70 0.03 -11.03
C ALA A 872 21.40 1.40 -10.98
N GLY A 873 21.16 2.24 -11.99
CA GLY A 873 21.73 3.58 -12.05
C GLY A 873 21.18 4.54 -11.01
N TYR A 874 19.88 4.48 -10.67
CA TYR A 874 19.33 5.25 -9.54
C TYR A 874 19.92 4.81 -8.20
N LEU A 875 20.16 3.50 -7.98
CA LEU A 875 20.84 3.04 -6.77
C LEU A 875 22.30 3.50 -6.71
N GLU A 876 22.99 3.55 -7.84
CA GLU A 876 24.34 4.11 -7.92
C GLU A 876 24.36 5.62 -7.65
N LEU A 877 23.39 6.35 -8.20
CA LEU A 877 23.16 7.78 -7.94
C LEU A 877 22.98 8.04 -6.44
N GLU A 878 22.10 7.29 -5.77
CA GLU A 878 21.88 7.33 -4.33
C GLU A 878 23.16 7.09 -3.52
N ARG A 879 23.91 6.04 -3.87
CA ARG A 879 25.20 5.74 -3.23
C ARG A 879 26.20 6.88 -3.40
N GLU A 880 26.21 7.52 -4.56
CA GLU A 880 27.08 8.68 -4.80
C GLU A 880 26.70 9.85 -3.91
N LEU A 881 25.42 10.23 -3.85
CA LEU A 881 24.95 11.34 -3.01
C LEU A 881 25.39 11.17 -1.55
N LEU A 882 25.25 9.95 -1.01
CA LEU A 882 25.67 9.60 0.34
C LEU A 882 27.20 9.59 0.48
N ARG A 883 27.90 8.94 -0.44
CA ARG A 883 29.37 8.80 -0.41
C ARG A 883 30.08 10.15 -0.52
N GLU A 884 29.53 11.07 -1.30
CA GLU A 884 30.04 12.43 -1.52
C GLU A 884 29.57 13.43 -0.45
N GLY A 885 28.67 13.00 0.45
CA GLY A 885 28.09 13.84 1.50
C GLY A 885 27.33 15.04 0.94
N LEU A 886 26.67 14.88 -0.21
CA LEU A 886 25.92 15.95 -0.87
C LEU A 886 24.55 16.12 -0.23
N ILE A 887 23.88 14.99 0.04
CA ILE A 887 22.55 14.94 0.62
C ILE A 887 22.55 13.92 1.74
N VAL A 888 21.97 14.30 2.87
CA VAL A 888 21.65 13.42 4.00
C VAL A 888 20.13 13.26 4.03
N PRO A 889 19.60 12.12 3.55
CA PRO A 889 18.19 11.81 3.74
C PRO A 889 17.87 11.78 5.23
N LEU A 890 16.73 12.29 5.66
CA LEU A 890 16.36 12.35 7.08
C LEU A 890 15.22 11.38 7.37
N TYR A 891 14.12 11.51 6.64
CA TYR A 891 12.92 10.70 6.79
C TYR A 891 12.12 10.61 5.49
N HIS A 892 11.40 9.51 5.32
CA HIS A 892 10.27 9.40 4.42
C HIS A 892 9.00 9.65 5.21
N GLU A 893 8.16 10.54 4.71
CA GLU A 893 6.91 10.86 5.39
C GLU A 893 5.90 9.72 5.29
N GLN A 894 5.04 9.67 6.30
CA GLN A 894 3.83 8.85 6.29
C GLN A 894 2.65 9.79 6.36
N SER A 895 1.60 9.47 5.62
CA SER A 895 0.33 10.20 5.69
C SER A 895 -0.55 9.56 6.75
N TYR A 896 -1.05 10.39 7.67
CA TYR A 896 -1.95 9.99 8.73
C TYR A 896 -3.32 10.60 8.49
N ARG A 897 -4.34 9.76 8.49
CA ARG A 897 -5.72 10.20 8.26
C ARG A 897 -6.65 9.54 9.23
N PHE A 898 -7.64 10.29 9.69
CA PHE A 898 -8.75 9.76 10.47
C PHE A 898 -10.01 9.89 9.63
N VAL A 899 -10.71 8.76 9.48
CA VAL A 899 -11.92 8.67 8.67
C VAL A 899 -13.08 8.30 9.57
N SER A 900 -14.09 9.17 9.61
CA SER A 900 -15.31 8.89 10.35
C SER A 900 -15.90 7.56 9.89
N PRO A 901 -16.39 6.71 10.81
CA PRO A 901 -17.07 5.47 10.45
C PRO A 901 -18.33 5.70 9.59
N ASP A 902 -18.82 6.94 9.50
CA ASP A 902 -19.94 7.37 8.65
C ASP A 902 -19.56 7.52 7.16
N LEU A 903 -18.27 7.37 6.81
CA LEU A 903 -17.82 7.38 5.42
C LEU A 903 -17.40 5.97 4.98
N GLU A 904 -17.95 5.51 3.86
CA GLU A 904 -17.52 4.28 3.19
C GLU A 904 -16.74 4.58 1.90
N ARG A 905 -15.95 3.60 1.45
CA ARG A 905 -15.17 3.65 0.19
C ARG A 905 -14.14 4.79 0.13
N VAL A 906 -13.70 5.30 1.28
CA VAL A 906 -12.61 6.26 1.35
C VAL A 906 -11.31 5.57 0.94
N ARG A 907 -10.74 6.01 -0.18
CA ARG A 907 -9.46 5.53 -0.72
C ARG A 907 -8.47 6.67 -0.77
N PHE A 908 -7.22 6.34 -0.47
CA PHE A 908 -6.11 7.28 -0.51
C PHE A 908 -5.19 6.96 -1.68
N THR A 909 -4.71 8.01 -2.34
CA THR A 909 -3.76 7.96 -3.46
C THR A 909 -2.32 8.16 -2.95
N PHE A 910 -1.32 7.79 -3.76
CA PHE A 910 0.08 7.65 -3.33
C PHE A 910 1.00 8.85 -3.62
N SER A 911 0.88 9.51 -4.77
CA SER A 911 1.81 10.58 -5.19
C SER A 911 1.58 11.87 -4.41
N TRP A 912 0.36 12.36 -4.49
CA TRP A 912 -0.20 13.31 -3.53
C TRP A 912 -1.08 12.50 -2.61
N PRO A 913 -0.98 12.63 -1.28
CA PRO A 913 -1.91 11.95 -0.40
C PRO A 913 -3.27 12.62 -0.61
N THR A 914 -4.08 12.14 -1.56
CA THR A 914 -5.42 12.69 -1.86
C THR A 914 -6.49 11.66 -1.58
N VAL A 915 -7.73 12.10 -1.43
CA VAL A 915 -8.87 11.21 -1.29
C VAL A 915 -9.63 11.12 -2.62
N ALA A 916 -10.01 9.90 -3.02
CA ALA A 916 -10.89 9.69 -4.17
C ALA A 916 -12.36 10.00 -3.79
N TYR A 917 -12.71 11.29 -3.74
CA TYR A 917 -14.03 11.75 -3.25
C TYR A 917 -15.22 11.28 -4.08
N ASP A 918 -15.02 10.97 -5.35
CA ASP A 918 -16.03 10.43 -6.27
C ASP A 918 -16.47 9.01 -5.90
N GLU A 919 -15.60 8.25 -5.22
CA GLU A 919 -15.92 6.92 -4.71
C GLU A 919 -16.62 6.92 -3.34
N ILE A 920 -16.53 8.02 -2.58
CA ILE A 920 -17.00 8.11 -1.19
C ILE A 920 -18.53 8.00 -1.12
N VAL A 921 -18.99 7.33 -0.07
CA VAL A 921 -20.40 7.31 0.32
C VAL A 921 -20.55 7.90 1.70
N SER A 922 -21.28 9.02 1.82
CA SER A 922 -21.71 9.56 3.12
C SER A 922 -22.91 8.76 3.64
N LEU A 923 -22.80 8.30 4.89
CA LEU A 923 -23.88 7.61 5.60
C LEU A 923 -24.76 8.57 6.44
N ARG A 924 -24.41 9.86 6.54
CA ARG A 924 -25.15 10.85 7.37
C ARG A 924 -26.48 11.29 6.76
N ASP A 925 -26.61 11.21 5.44
CA ASP A 925 -27.82 11.59 4.70
C ASP A 925 -28.64 10.36 4.25
N ARG A 926 -28.58 9.26 5.03
CA ARG A 926 -29.27 8.00 4.75
C ARG A 926 -30.27 7.62 5.82
#